data_AF-A0A8H5B5K8-F1
#
_entry.id   AF-A0A8H5B5K8-F1
#
_cell.length_a   1.000
_cell.length_b   1.000
_cell.length_c   1.000
_cell.angle_alpha   90.00
_cell.angle_beta   90.00
_cell.angle_gamma   90.00
#
_symmetry.space_group_name_H-M   'P 1'
#
loop_
_entity.id
_entity.type
_entity.pdbx_description
1 polymer ?
#
loop_
_entity_poly.entity_id
_entity_poly.type
_entity_poly.pdbx_seq_one_letter_code
_entity_poly.pdbx_strand_id
1 'polypeptide(L)'
;MARHNAYIEESIKRHGRRLDHFERKRKKEAREAHRSSAVAQKLFGIKAKLLHQKRHAEKVQLKKTLKAHDERNVKKPDAGTVPEGALPTYLLDREGQRDAKAMSSAIKQRRKDKAAKYAVPLPRVRGIAEDEMFKVLKTGKSKSKAWKRMVTKATFVGESFTRKPPKLERFVRPMALRFKKANVTHPDLKATFQLNILGVKKNPQSPMYTQLGVLTKGTIIEVNVSELGMVTTGGKVVFGKYAQITNNPENDGCINAVLPNDVDMTNAEGGSMDAGDVAILLGTQLISAILNGASLDTVKELVQTGGAPVWFQDEEGEGISPLHAAAYVRDAEMVRWLIGQGAVWNAVDNLKNTAGDVALSFNDLETYTVIRDAGIRAAIFTIPLRLRVGSPPTTADNSQAELLLGLLESKNRAPIETPSNLVLKQDDDTAAASTDAFLSSKLIYTTDEYGQKICMVKVPKKTIVFTGENGEGEPVVEDGEEEIGVMMGWEQGIMEETVRRLTKGLPEEGLTVLNVGFGLGIIDTLFEFLPTLPAQHVIIEPHPDVLAHMRAEGWYDKPNVTILEGKWQDFIANGKLLEFGGFDVVYTDTFSEDYAALRAFFEELPDLLSGPDARFSFFNGLGATNALFYDVYTHISELNLADIGLDVQWSDVDVTTDEEERWGQSREYFNLPIYRLPIAKMKDMMA
;
A
#
# COMPACT_ATOMS: atom_id res chain seq x y z
N MET A 1 65.90 37.90 -8.31
CA MET A 1 66.00 36.52 -8.85
C MET A 1 64.64 35.85 -8.70
N ALA A 2 63.88 35.74 -9.79
CA ALA A 2 62.66 34.94 -9.79
C ALA A 2 63.02 33.48 -9.50
N ARG A 3 62.26 32.80 -8.63
CA ARG A 3 62.42 31.36 -8.36
C ARG A 3 62.04 30.59 -9.63
N HIS A 4 63.00 30.42 -10.53
CA HIS A 4 62.86 29.62 -11.73
C HIS A 4 63.01 28.14 -11.34
N ASN A 5 62.14 27.29 -11.87
CA ASN A 5 62.01 25.83 -11.63
C ASN A 5 61.40 25.40 -10.29
N ALA A 6 61.03 24.11 -10.22
CA ALA A 6 60.50 23.40 -9.04
C ALA A 6 61.54 23.29 -7.91
N TYR A 7 62.02 24.44 -7.42
CA TYR A 7 63.11 24.57 -6.45
C TYR A 7 62.86 23.81 -5.14
N ILE A 8 61.59 23.61 -4.75
CA ILE A 8 61.23 22.78 -3.58
C ILE A 8 61.52 21.30 -3.87
N GLU A 9 61.13 20.80 -5.03
CA GLU A 9 61.42 19.41 -5.42
C GLU A 9 62.92 19.19 -5.60
N GLU A 10 63.62 20.16 -6.19
CA GLU A 10 65.07 20.13 -6.34
C GLU A 10 65.80 20.16 -4.99
N SER A 11 65.33 20.99 -4.05
CA SER A 11 65.84 21.00 -2.68
C SER A 11 65.60 19.66 -1.98
N ILE A 12 64.45 19.01 -2.19
CA ILE A 12 64.17 17.69 -1.62
C ILE A 12 65.07 16.62 -2.24
N LYS A 13 65.38 16.70 -3.54
CA LYS A 13 66.33 15.78 -4.21
C LYS A 13 67.76 15.96 -3.70
N ARG A 14 68.20 17.20 -3.49
CA ARG A 14 69.58 17.53 -3.06
C ARG A 14 69.82 17.35 -1.56
N HIS A 15 68.87 17.75 -0.72
CA HIS A 15 69.04 17.81 0.73
C HIS A 15 68.13 16.83 1.49
N GLY A 16 67.29 16.08 0.78
CA GLY A 16 66.32 15.18 1.38
C GLY A 16 65.12 15.93 1.98
N ARG A 17 64.22 15.17 2.61
CA ARG A 17 63.19 15.73 3.49
C ARG A 17 63.73 15.79 4.92
N ARG A 18 63.03 16.55 5.77
CA ARG A 18 63.28 16.55 7.22
C ARG A 18 63.29 15.11 7.74
N LEU A 19 64.25 14.79 8.61
CA LEU A 19 64.51 13.40 9.06
C LEU A 19 63.27 12.72 9.68
N ASP A 20 62.43 13.47 10.40
CA ASP A 20 61.18 12.97 11.03
C ASP A 20 59.94 13.05 10.12
N HIS A 21 60.09 13.45 8.84
CA HIS A 21 58.97 13.65 7.93
C HIS A 21 58.14 12.39 7.74
N PHE A 22 58.78 11.24 7.49
CA PHE A 22 58.10 9.98 7.24
C PHE A 22 57.42 9.43 8.50
N GLU A 23 58.07 9.54 9.66
CA GLU A 23 57.44 9.17 10.94
C GLU A 23 56.21 10.02 11.26
N ARG A 24 56.30 11.34 11.05
CA ARG A 24 55.16 12.26 11.24
C ARG A 24 54.02 11.96 10.29
N LYS A 25 54.31 11.72 9.01
CA LYS A 25 53.30 11.37 7.99
C LYS A 25 52.58 10.06 8.35
N ARG A 26 53.34 9.01 8.66
CA ARG A 26 52.80 7.71 9.12
C ARG A 26 51.91 7.88 10.36
N LYS A 27 52.39 8.60 11.38
CA LYS A 27 51.60 8.87 12.60
C LYS A 27 50.37 9.74 12.33
N LYS A 28 50.35 10.58 11.30
CA LYS A 28 49.20 11.41 10.92
C LYS A 28 48.13 10.58 10.24
N GLU A 29 48.51 9.76 9.26
CA GLU A 29 47.61 8.85 8.53
C GLU A 29 46.98 7.82 9.49
N ALA A 30 47.78 7.23 10.39
CA ALA A 30 47.26 6.30 11.40
C ALA A 30 46.24 6.95 12.36
N ARG A 31 46.44 8.22 12.75
CA ARG A 31 45.51 8.96 13.63
C ARG A 31 44.27 9.49 12.91
N GLU A 32 44.28 9.52 11.58
CA GLU A 32 43.21 10.12 10.78
C GLU A 32 41.89 9.34 10.93
N ALA A 33 41.95 8.01 11.02
CA ALA A 33 40.77 7.18 11.23
C ALA A 33 40.05 7.54 12.55
N HIS A 34 40.79 7.57 13.67
CA HIS A 34 40.27 7.96 14.98
C HIS A 34 39.79 9.42 15.00
N ARG A 35 40.56 10.32 14.40
CA ARG A 35 40.17 11.74 14.30
C ARG A 35 38.87 11.90 13.52
N SER A 36 38.70 11.17 12.41
CA SER A 36 37.49 11.24 11.58
C SER A 36 36.24 10.75 12.33
N SER A 37 36.39 9.72 13.16
CA SER A 37 35.32 9.19 14.01
C SER A 37 34.97 10.19 15.12
N ALA A 38 35.97 10.69 15.85
CA ALA A 38 35.77 11.68 16.91
C ALA A 38 35.15 12.98 16.39
N VAL A 39 35.55 13.44 15.20
CA VAL A 39 34.97 14.63 14.56
C VAL A 39 33.52 14.37 14.14
N ALA A 40 33.18 13.17 13.66
CA ALA A 40 31.80 12.83 13.32
C ALA A 40 30.89 12.81 14.55
N GLN A 41 31.38 12.33 15.70
CA GLN A 41 30.60 12.28 16.95
C GLN A 41 30.46 13.64 17.63
N LYS A 42 31.44 14.54 17.48
CA LYS A 42 31.48 15.84 18.19
C LYS A 42 30.93 17.02 17.37
N LEU A 43 30.76 16.86 16.06
CA LEU A 43 30.19 17.93 15.25
C LEU A 43 28.68 17.97 15.42
N PHE A 44 28.13 19.18 15.57
CA PHE A 44 26.69 19.42 15.67
C PHE A 44 26.21 20.39 14.59
N GLY A 45 24.90 20.34 14.29
CA GLY A 45 24.25 21.26 13.36
C GLY A 45 24.69 21.12 11.90
N ILE A 46 24.77 22.23 11.17
CA ILE A 46 25.05 22.23 9.72
C ILE A 46 26.43 21.63 9.38
N LYS A 47 27.42 21.80 10.26
CA LYS A 47 28.77 21.25 10.07
C LYS A 47 28.75 19.72 10.09
N ALA A 48 27.92 19.12 10.94
CA ALA A 48 27.72 17.67 10.95
C ALA A 48 27.04 17.21 9.66
N LYS A 49 25.96 17.88 9.24
CA LYS A 49 25.24 17.55 7.99
C LYS A 49 26.15 17.58 6.77
N LEU A 50 26.98 18.63 6.62
CA LEU A 50 27.94 18.74 5.53
C LEU A 50 29.02 17.64 5.59
N LEU A 51 29.51 17.29 6.79
CA LEU A 51 30.46 16.20 6.97
C LEU A 51 29.86 14.85 6.53
N HIS A 52 28.63 14.54 6.96
CA HIS A 52 27.96 13.30 6.60
C HIS A 52 27.66 13.23 5.10
N GLN A 53 27.23 14.33 4.47
CA GLN A 53 27.03 14.41 3.02
C GLN A 53 28.34 14.15 2.27
N LYS A 54 29.44 14.76 2.71
CA LYS A 54 30.77 14.53 2.12
C LYS A 54 31.21 13.08 2.25
N ARG A 55 31.09 12.49 3.45
CA ARG A 55 31.46 11.07 3.68
C ARG A 55 30.58 10.11 2.88
N HIS A 56 29.30 10.43 2.71
CA HIS A 56 28.40 9.63 1.86
C HIS A 56 28.87 9.67 0.40
N ALA A 57 29.19 10.85 -0.14
CA ALA A 57 29.73 11.00 -1.49
C ALA A 57 31.06 10.24 -1.68
N GLU A 58 31.98 10.33 -0.72
CA GLU A 58 33.25 9.58 -0.73
C GLU A 58 33.03 8.06 -0.73
N LYS A 59 32.10 7.55 0.09
CA LYS A 59 31.74 6.13 0.12
C LYS A 59 31.13 5.67 -1.20
N VAL A 60 30.22 6.45 -1.78
CA VAL A 60 29.60 6.14 -3.08
C VAL A 60 30.64 6.14 -4.19
N GLN A 61 31.55 7.11 -4.19
CA GLN A 61 32.65 7.16 -5.15
C GLN A 61 33.55 5.92 -5.03
N LEU A 62 33.94 5.54 -3.80
CA LEU A 62 34.75 4.36 -3.56
C LEU A 62 34.05 3.07 -4.02
N LYS A 63 32.75 2.92 -3.70
CA LYS A 63 31.94 1.78 -4.18
C LYS A 63 31.88 1.73 -5.71
N LYS A 64 31.69 2.87 -6.38
CA LYS A 64 31.71 2.94 -7.85
C LYS A 64 33.08 2.58 -8.42
N THR A 65 34.17 3.03 -7.82
CA THR A 65 35.53 2.70 -8.29
C THR A 65 35.88 1.22 -8.08
N LEU A 66 35.45 0.62 -6.96
CA LEU A 66 35.62 -0.81 -6.71
C LEU A 66 34.81 -1.62 -7.71
N LYS A 67 33.52 -1.29 -7.89
CA LYS A 67 32.66 -1.94 -8.88
C LYS A 67 33.24 -1.85 -10.29
N ALA A 68 33.71 -0.67 -10.71
CA ALA A 68 34.33 -0.50 -12.02
C ALA A 68 35.64 -1.30 -12.17
N HIS A 69 36.43 -1.43 -11.10
CA HIS A 69 37.63 -2.25 -11.10
C HIS A 69 37.29 -3.76 -11.22
N ASP A 70 36.26 -4.22 -10.51
CA ASP A 70 35.80 -5.61 -10.54
C ASP A 70 35.20 -5.95 -11.91
N GLU A 71 34.37 -5.05 -12.46
CA GLU A 71 33.80 -5.20 -13.81
C GLU A 71 34.86 -5.13 -14.92
N ARG A 72 35.97 -4.41 -14.73
CA ARG A 72 37.09 -4.42 -15.69
C ARG A 72 37.75 -5.80 -15.77
N ASN A 73 37.79 -6.54 -14.66
CA ASN A 73 38.44 -7.85 -14.60
C ASN A 73 37.53 -8.99 -15.07
N VAL A 74 36.22 -8.75 -15.17
CA VAL A 74 35.23 -9.70 -15.69
C VAL A 74 34.80 -9.29 -17.10
N LYS A 75 35.26 -10.01 -18.11
CA LYS A 75 34.71 -9.88 -19.47
C LYS A 75 33.27 -10.41 -19.46
N LYS A 76 32.29 -9.52 -19.44
CA LYS A 76 30.90 -9.89 -19.73
C LYS A 76 30.82 -10.29 -21.21
N PRO A 77 30.17 -11.42 -21.56
CA PRO A 77 29.94 -11.76 -22.96
C PRO A 77 29.11 -10.65 -23.61
N ASP A 78 29.53 -10.19 -24.80
CA ASP A 78 28.81 -9.18 -25.56
C ASP A 78 27.40 -9.70 -25.84
N ALA A 79 26.38 -9.03 -25.31
CA ALA A 79 25.01 -9.24 -25.73
C ALA A 79 24.92 -8.77 -27.19
N GLY A 80 24.94 -9.72 -28.13
CA GLY A 80 24.94 -9.51 -29.58
C GLY A 80 23.63 -8.94 -30.15
N THR A 81 22.92 -8.11 -29.40
CA THR A 81 21.76 -7.38 -29.89
C THR A 81 22.19 -5.96 -30.24
N VAL A 82 22.17 -5.64 -31.53
CA VAL A 82 22.36 -4.29 -32.05
C VAL A 82 21.41 -3.35 -31.29
N PRO A 83 21.90 -2.30 -30.61
CA PRO A 83 21.04 -1.38 -29.89
C PRO A 83 20.07 -0.70 -30.86
N GLU A 84 18.80 -0.61 -30.47
CA GLU A 84 17.76 0.10 -31.22
C GLU A 84 18.16 1.58 -31.37
N GLY A 85 18.58 1.99 -32.57
CA GLY A 85 19.14 3.32 -32.85
C GLY A 85 20.49 3.37 -33.57
N ALA A 86 20.82 2.37 -34.40
CA ALA A 86 22.04 2.38 -35.21
C ALA A 86 22.13 3.66 -36.08
N LEU A 87 23.09 4.52 -35.75
CA LEU A 87 23.38 5.74 -36.49
C LEU A 87 24.38 5.43 -37.63
N PRO A 88 24.23 6.06 -38.80
CA PRO A 88 25.26 6.03 -39.84
C PRO A 88 26.63 6.46 -39.30
N THR A 89 27.71 5.94 -39.88
CA THR A 89 29.09 6.12 -39.39
C THR A 89 29.50 7.59 -39.21
N TYR A 90 28.95 8.50 -40.01
CA TYR A 90 29.21 9.93 -39.92
C TYR A 90 28.44 10.67 -38.81
N LEU A 91 27.55 10.00 -38.07
CA LEU A 91 26.79 10.52 -36.93
C LEU A 91 27.16 9.86 -35.59
N LEU A 92 28.02 8.84 -35.60
CA LEU A 92 28.42 8.08 -34.40
C LEU A 92 29.13 8.93 -33.33
N ASP A 93 29.85 10.00 -33.73
CA ASP A 93 30.65 10.83 -32.82
C ASP A 93 29.97 12.15 -32.39
N ARG A 94 28.69 12.36 -32.72
CA ARG A 94 27.95 13.57 -32.33
C ARG A 94 27.04 13.30 -31.13
N GLU A 95 27.57 13.49 -29.92
CA GLU A 95 26.77 13.52 -28.71
C GLU A 95 25.93 14.82 -28.66
N GLY A 96 24.66 14.75 -29.08
CA GLY A 96 23.69 15.79 -28.68
C GLY A 96 22.56 16.17 -29.64
N GLN A 97 22.52 15.71 -30.90
CA GLN A 97 21.40 16.01 -31.79
C GLN A 97 20.84 14.73 -32.41
N ARG A 98 19.77 14.20 -31.82
CA ARG A 98 18.93 13.20 -32.47
C ARG A 98 18.16 13.89 -33.60
N ASP A 99 18.29 13.40 -34.82
CA ASP A 99 17.75 14.00 -36.04
C ASP A 99 16.22 14.22 -35.96
N ALA A 100 15.78 15.45 -36.24
CA ALA A 100 14.37 15.81 -36.41
C ALA A 100 13.68 15.06 -37.58
N LYS A 101 14.45 14.40 -38.47
CA LYS A 101 13.93 13.65 -39.62
C LYS A 101 13.28 12.31 -39.27
N ALA A 102 13.64 11.69 -38.15
CA ALA A 102 13.03 10.44 -37.68
C ALA A 102 11.59 10.63 -37.15
N MET A 103 11.18 11.88 -36.90
CA MET A 103 9.83 12.22 -36.44
C MET A 103 8.75 11.91 -37.48
N SER A 104 9.04 12.05 -38.77
CA SER A 104 8.03 11.92 -39.84
C SER A 104 7.51 10.49 -40.03
N SER A 105 8.35 9.48 -39.81
CA SER A 105 7.99 8.06 -39.97
C SER A 105 7.23 7.50 -38.76
N ALA A 106 7.58 7.91 -37.53
CA ALA A 106 6.88 7.51 -36.31
C ALA A 106 5.45 8.06 -36.18
N ILE A 107 5.17 9.21 -36.81
CA ILE A 107 3.84 9.83 -36.86
C ILE A 107 2.80 8.95 -37.57
N LYS A 108 3.21 8.10 -38.52
CA LYS A 108 2.29 7.22 -39.26
C LYS A 108 1.88 5.97 -38.47
N GLN A 109 2.77 5.38 -37.68
CA GLN A 109 2.47 4.19 -36.86
C GLN A 109 1.62 4.52 -35.63
N ARG A 110 1.81 5.69 -35.02
CA ARG A 110 1.11 6.07 -33.78
C ARG A 110 -0.35 6.52 -33.98
N ARG A 111 -0.90 6.57 -35.20
CA ARG A 111 -2.29 7.02 -35.45
C ARG A 111 -3.38 5.99 -35.06
N LYS A 112 -3.01 4.78 -34.63
CA LYS A 112 -3.95 3.67 -34.34
C LYS A 112 -4.56 3.67 -32.93
N ASP A 113 -3.96 4.34 -31.94
CA ASP A 113 -4.49 4.36 -30.56
C ASP A 113 -5.06 5.75 -30.23
N LYS A 114 -6.39 5.94 -30.30
CA LYS A 114 -6.99 7.29 -30.38
C LYS A 114 -7.55 7.87 -29.08
N ALA A 115 -7.76 7.13 -27.99
CA ALA A 115 -8.42 7.70 -26.81
C ALA A 115 -7.43 8.09 -25.69
N ALA A 116 -6.56 7.17 -25.25
CA ALA A 116 -5.55 7.44 -24.21
C ALA A 116 -4.40 8.38 -24.66
N LYS A 117 -4.39 8.78 -25.93
CA LYS A 117 -3.26 9.41 -26.60
C LYS A 117 -3.30 10.94 -26.64
N TYR A 118 -4.45 11.54 -26.35
CA TYR A 118 -4.64 13.00 -26.39
C TYR A 118 -4.67 13.66 -25.01
N ALA A 119 -4.37 12.90 -23.94
CA ALA A 119 -4.26 13.45 -22.60
C ALA A 119 -3.05 14.41 -22.52
N VAL A 120 -3.29 15.61 -22.01
CA VAL A 120 -2.22 16.56 -21.67
C VAL A 120 -1.36 15.99 -20.53
N PRO A 121 -0.04 16.28 -20.48
CA PRO A 121 0.84 15.75 -19.43
C PRO A 121 0.38 15.99 -17.98
N LEU A 122 -0.33 17.08 -17.72
CA LEU A 122 -0.94 17.41 -16.43
C LEU A 122 -2.45 17.62 -16.62
N PRO A 123 -3.29 16.59 -16.47
CA PRO A 123 -4.74 16.70 -16.68
C PRO A 123 -5.44 17.45 -15.53
N ARG A 124 -5.09 17.11 -14.28
CA ARG A 124 -5.62 17.74 -13.07
C ARG A 124 -4.54 18.59 -12.40
N VAL A 125 -4.90 19.79 -11.97
CA VAL A 125 -4.03 20.72 -11.26
C VAL A 125 -4.76 21.25 -10.03
N ARG A 126 -4.03 21.49 -8.94
CA ARG A 126 -4.53 22.16 -7.74
C ARG A 126 -5.36 23.39 -8.09
N GLY A 127 -6.57 23.47 -7.55
CA GLY A 127 -7.40 24.68 -7.58
C GLY A 127 -6.73 25.79 -6.78
N ILE A 128 -6.67 27.00 -7.35
CA ILE A 128 -6.21 28.20 -6.66
C ILE A 128 -7.44 29.05 -6.37
N ALA A 129 -7.60 29.44 -5.12
CA ALA A 129 -8.67 30.32 -4.70
C ALA A 129 -8.44 31.76 -5.21
N GLU A 130 -9.53 32.50 -5.43
CA GLU A 130 -9.45 33.83 -6.04
C GLU A 130 -8.65 34.85 -5.20
N ASP A 131 -8.65 34.68 -3.89
CA ASP A 131 -7.94 35.52 -2.92
C ASP A 131 -6.42 35.37 -3.02
N GLU A 132 -5.93 34.16 -3.30
CA GLU A 132 -4.52 33.88 -3.56
C GLU A 132 -4.05 34.55 -4.87
N MET A 133 -4.92 34.56 -5.89
CA MET A 133 -4.59 35.09 -7.20
C MET A 133 -4.74 36.62 -7.31
N PHE A 134 -5.68 37.20 -6.56
CA PHE A 134 -5.97 38.64 -6.60
C PHE A 134 -5.72 39.34 -5.27
N LYS A 135 -4.64 40.13 -5.23
CA LYS A 135 -4.40 41.05 -4.12
C LYS A 135 -5.30 42.29 -4.22
N VAL A 136 -6.02 42.59 -3.16
CA VAL A 136 -6.88 43.79 -3.09
C VAL A 136 -6.03 45.07 -3.01
N LEU A 137 -6.30 46.04 -3.89
CA LEU A 137 -5.66 47.36 -3.86
C LEU A 137 -6.65 48.43 -3.40
N LYS A 138 -6.29 49.10 -2.28
CA LYS A 138 -7.03 50.23 -1.72
C LYS A 138 -6.57 51.56 -2.33
N THR A 139 -7.52 52.41 -2.71
CA THR A 139 -7.28 53.68 -3.41
C THR A 139 -7.93 54.88 -2.68
N GLY A 140 -7.41 56.08 -2.93
CA GLY A 140 -7.82 57.34 -2.27
C GLY A 140 -6.96 57.69 -1.07
N LYS A 141 -7.00 58.95 -0.62
CA LYS A 141 -6.19 59.44 0.51
C LYS A 141 -6.45 58.64 1.80
N SER A 142 -7.71 58.33 2.08
CA SER A 142 -8.14 57.51 3.22
C SER A 142 -8.10 56.00 2.97
N LYS A 143 -7.70 55.55 1.76
CA LYS A 143 -7.66 54.12 1.36
C LYS A 143 -8.98 53.34 1.58
N SER A 144 -10.12 54.02 1.59
CA SER A 144 -11.42 53.36 1.82
C SER A 144 -11.95 52.58 0.59
N LYS A 145 -11.46 52.88 -0.62
CA LYS A 145 -11.99 52.28 -1.86
C LYS A 145 -11.18 51.07 -2.32
N ALA A 146 -11.74 49.87 -2.23
CA ALA A 146 -11.09 48.59 -2.52
C ALA A 146 -11.58 47.91 -3.82
N TRP A 147 -11.80 48.67 -4.90
CA TRP A 147 -12.38 48.15 -6.16
C TRP A 147 -11.35 47.55 -7.13
N LYS A 148 -10.05 47.81 -6.91
CA LYS A 148 -8.97 47.31 -7.76
C LYS A 148 -8.42 45.97 -7.27
N ARG A 149 -7.96 45.14 -8.20
CA ARG A 149 -7.36 43.82 -7.96
C ARG A 149 -6.02 43.74 -8.69
N MET A 150 -4.96 43.35 -8.00
CA MET A 150 -3.64 43.09 -8.58
C MET A 150 -3.47 41.58 -8.75
N VAL A 151 -3.07 41.16 -9.95
CA VAL A 151 -2.71 39.77 -10.21
C VAL A 151 -1.35 39.49 -9.57
N THR A 152 -1.28 38.49 -8.70
CA THR A 152 -0.05 38.07 -7.98
C THR A 152 0.77 37.04 -8.74
N LYS A 153 0.12 36.30 -9.65
CA LYS A 153 0.73 35.22 -10.45
C LYS A 153 1.41 35.76 -11.72
N ALA A 154 2.25 34.92 -12.33
CA ALA A 154 2.87 35.22 -13.61
C ALA A 154 1.81 35.44 -14.71
N THR A 155 2.08 36.36 -15.63
CA THR A 155 1.16 36.74 -16.70
C THR A 155 1.87 36.84 -18.04
N PHE A 156 1.18 36.45 -19.10
CA PHE A 156 1.51 36.77 -20.48
C PHE A 156 0.67 37.96 -20.92
N VAL A 157 1.32 38.84 -21.66
CA VAL A 157 0.70 40.03 -22.20
C VAL A 157 1.23 40.17 -23.62
N GLY A 158 0.31 40.21 -24.60
CA GLY A 158 0.67 40.29 -26.02
C GLY A 158 1.49 41.53 -26.36
N GLU A 159 2.18 41.50 -27.50
CA GLU A 159 3.13 42.53 -27.92
C GLU A 159 2.50 43.92 -28.08
N SER A 160 1.23 43.98 -28.49
CA SER A 160 0.46 45.22 -28.68
C SER A 160 -0.23 45.74 -27.42
N PHE A 161 0.21 45.34 -26.22
CA PHE A 161 -0.45 45.74 -24.98
C PHE A 161 -0.10 47.15 -24.51
N THR A 162 -1.12 48.01 -24.47
CA THR A 162 -1.07 49.31 -23.81
C THR A 162 -1.92 49.29 -22.54
N ARG A 163 -1.40 49.84 -21.43
CA ARG A 163 -2.17 49.90 -20.18
C ARG A 163 -3.38 50.83 -20.34
N LYS A 164 -4.51 50.40 -19.77
CA LYS A 164 -5.69 51.26 -19.68
C LYS A 164 -5.43 52.42 -18.69
N PRO A 165 -6.07 53.59 -18.86
CA PRO A 165 -5.97 54.68 -17.89
C PRO A 165 -6.28 54.20 -16.46
N PRO A 166 -5.57 54.70 -15.41
CA PRO A 166 -5.71 54.21 -14.04
C PRO A 166 -7.13 54.24 -13.46
N LYS A 167 -8.01 55.08 -14.00
CA LYS A 167 -9.42 55.17 -13.58
C LYS A 167 -10.29 54.03 -14.14
N LEU A 168 -9.92 53.44 -15.28
CA LEU A 168 -10.64 52.37 -15.97
C LEU A 168 -10.00 50.99 -15.74
N GLU A 169 -8.77 50.94 -15.24
CA GLU A 169 -8.05 49.70 -14.93
C GLU A 169 -8.49 49.13 -13.57
N ARG A 170 -9.30 48.05 -13.62
CA ARG A 170 -9.70 47.27 -12.43
C ARG A 170 -8.69 46.17 -12.08
N PHE A 171 -8.25 45.40 -13.08
CA PHE A 171 -7.25 44.34 -12.93
C PHE A 171 -5.86 44.85 -13.33
N VAL A 172 -4.97 44.92 -12.36
CA VAL A 172 -3.59 45.39 -12.53
C VAL A 172 -2.67 44.19 -12.70
N ARG A 173 -1.97 44.11 -13.84
CA ARG A 173 -0.95 43.10 -14.12
C ARG A 173 0.43 43.77 -14.03
N PRO A 174 1.21 43.59 -12.95
CA PRO A 174 2.49 44.26 -12.74
C PRO A 174 3.51 43.90 -13.84
N MET A 175 4.38 44.83 -14.24
CA MET A 175 5.39 44.58 -15.28
C MET A 175 6.40 43.50 -14.91
N ALA A 176 6.77 43.40 -13.63
CA ALA A 176 7.71 42.40 -13.13
C ALA A 176 7.21 40.95 -13.31
N LEU A 177 5.89 40.75 -13.36
CA LEU A 177 5.27 39.44 -13.51
C LEU A 177 4.85 39.16 -14.97
N ARG A 178 5.32 39.97 -15.93
CA ARG A 178 5.01 39.78 -17.36
C ARG A 178 6.12 39.02 -18.03
N PHE A 179 5.82 37.81 -18.48
CA PHE A 179 6.77 36.97 -19.20
C PHE A 179 6.46 36.98 -20.69
N LYS A 180 7.52 36.91 -21.50
CA LYS A 180 7.45 36.83 -22.96
C LYS A 180 7.99 35.52 -23.53
N LYS A 181 8.81 34.80 -22.75
CA LYS A 181 9.49 33.57 -23.15
C LYS A 181 9.20 32.45 -22.15
N ALA A 182 9.20 31.23 -22.64
CA ALA A 182 9.10 30.00 -21.84
C ALA A 182 10.26 29.06 -22.19
N ASN A 183 10.73 28.32 -21.20
CA ASN A 183 11.66 27.21 -21.37
C ASN A 183 10.86 25.96 -21.71
N VAL A 184 10.91 25.55 -22.96
CA VAL A 184 10.08 24.50 -23.52
C VAL A 184 10.92 23.25 -23.77
N THR A 185 10.55 22.14 -23.14
CA THR A 185 11.20 20.84 -23.29
C THR A 185 10.45 19.99 -24.31
N HIS A 186 11.19 19.39 -25.24
CA HIS A 186 10.64 18.37 -26.15
C HIS A 186 10.90 16.96 -25.57
N PRO A 187 9.88 16.15 -25.25
CA PRO A 187 10.05 14.83 -24.64
C PRO A 187 10.95 13.88 -25.45
N ASP A 188 10.73 13.80 -26.77
CA ASP A 188 11.46 12.86 -27.62
C ASP A 188 12.92 13.27 -27.88
N LEU A 189 13.19 14.57 -28.07
CA LEU A 189 14.54 15.09 -28.29
C LEU A 189 15.33 15.22 -26.98
N LYS A 190 14.66 15.20 -25.81
CA LYS A 190 15.25 15.44 -24.48
C LYS A 190 16.09 16.73 -24.41
N ALA A 191 15.69 17.73 -25.19
CA ALA A 191 16.34 19.04 -25.28
C ALA A 191 15.36 20.15 -24.87
N THR A 192 15.92 21.23 -24.33
CA THR A 192 15.17 22.40 -23.85
C THR A 192 15.50 23.64 -24.69
N PHE A 193 14.47 24.40 -25.05
CA PHE A 193 14.59 25.58 -25.91
C PHE A 193 13.87 26.77 -25.26
N GLN A 194 14.45 27.97 -25.36
CA GLN A 194 13.85 29.18 -24.83
C GLN A 194 12.98 29.86 -25.90
N LEU A 195 11.73 29.44 -26.01
CA LEU A 195 10.81 29.86 -27.05
C LEU A 195 9.97 31.07 -26.65
N ASN A 196 9.59 31.90 -27.63
CA ASN A 196 8.68 33.02 -27.40
C ASN A 196 7.23 32.53 -27.23
N ILE A 197 6.53 33.08 -26.24
CA ILE A 197 5.10 32.82 -26.03
C ILE A 197 4.31 33.68 -27.01
N LEU A 198 3.42 33.05 -27.78
CA LEU A 198 2.53 33.72 -28.72
C LEU A 198 1.19 34.07 -28.06
N GLY A 199 0.67 33.17 -27.22
CA GLY A 199 -0.64 33.33 -26.59
C GLY A 199 -0.88 32.36 -25.45
N VAL A 200 -1.94 32.62 -24.68
CA VAL A 200 -2.46 31.70 -23.66
C VAL A 200 -3.77 31.13 -24.18
N LYS A 201 -3.84 29.82 -24.32
CA LYS A 201 -5.00 29.14 -24.92
C LYS A 201 -6.02 28.70 -23.89
N LYS A 202 -5.55 28.11 -22.78
CA LYS A 202 -6.42 27.58 -21.72
C LYS A 202 -5.72 27.61 -20.37
N ASN A 203 -6.34 28.24 -19.39
CA ASN A 203 -6.00 28.09 -17.99
C ASN A 203 -7.00 27.09 -17.34
N PRO A 204 -6.53 26.05 -16.63
CA PRO A 204 -7.41 25.01 -16.10
C PRO A 204 -8.39 25.48 -15.03
N GLN A 205 -8.14 26.63 -14.38
CA GLN A 205 -8.95 27.07 -13.24
C GLN A 205 -10.15 27.91 -13.63
N SER A 206 -9.98 28.83 -14.60
CA SER A 206 -11.06 29.68 -15.06
C SER A 206 -10.78 30.26 -16.46
N PRO A 207 -11.81 30.36 -17.32
CA PRO A 207 -11.71 31.11 -18.59
C PRO A 207 -11.32 32.58 -18.39
N MET A 208 -11.70 33.19 -17.26
CA MET A 208 -11.30 34.57 -16.93
C MET A 208 -9.78 34.70 -16.84
N TYR A 209 -9.10 33.68 -16.33
CA TYR A 209 -7.65 33.70 -16.13
C TYR A 209 -6.93 33.53 -17.46
N THR A 210 -7.53 32.78 -18.38
CA THR A 210 -7.10 32.69 -19.78
C THR A 210 -7.14 34.07 -20.45
N GLN A 211 -8.23 34.83 -20.28
CA GLN A 211 -8.36 36.18 -20.85
C GLN A 211 -7.38 37.19 -20.23
N LEU A 212 -7.11 37.07 -18.92
CA LEU A 212 -6.09 37.87 -18.25
C LEU A 212 -4.66 37.45 -18.61
N GLY A 213 -4.48 36.30 -19.25
CA GLY A 213 -3.19 35.74 -19.62
C GLY A 213 -2.42 35.20 -18.42
N VAL A 214 -3.08 34.69 -17.39
CA VAL A 214 -2.42 34.15 -16.19
C VAL A 214 -1.75 32.82 -16.51
N LEU A 215 -0.50 32.68 -16.07
CA LEU A 215 0.39 31.55 -16.32
C LEU A 215 0.59 30.77 -15.02
N THR A 216 -0.31 29.84 -14.73
CA THR A 216 -0.23 28.90 -13.61
C THR A 216 0.17 27.51 -14.08
N LYS A 217 0.52 26.61 -13.16
CA LYS A 217 0.77 25.20 -13.48
C LYS A 217 -0.40 24.60 -14.27
N GLY A 218 -0.07 23.84 -15.30
CA GLY A 218 -1.01 23.24 -16.25
C GLY A 218 -1.67 24.19 -17.25
N THR A 219 -1.35 25.49 -17.22
CA THR A 219 -1.79 26.42 -18.28
C THR A 219 -1.21 25.99 -19.62
N ILE A 220 -2.07 26.00 -20.64
CA ILE A 220 -1.74 25.69 -22.03
C ILE A 220 -1.45 27.00 -22.75
N ILE A 221 -0.22 27.13 -23.22
CA ILE A 221 0.30 28.27 -23.95
C ILE A 221 0.63 27.88 -25.39
N GLU A 222 0.55 28.85 -26.29
CA GLU A 222 1.05 28.71 -27.65
C GLU A 222 2.46 29.30 -27.71
N VAL A 223 3.42 28.53 -28.22
CA VAL A 223 4.83 28.92 -28.29
C VAL A 223 5.32 28.87 -29.73
N ASN A 224 6.24 29.78 -30.06
CA ASN A 224 6.85 29.84 -31.37
C ASN A 224 7.89 28.72 -31.51
N VAL A 225 7.67 27.77 -32.43
CA VAL A 225 8.53 26.61 -32.68
C VAL A 225 9.36 26.71 -33.96
N SER A 226 9.48 27.90 -34.55
CA SER A 226 10.29 28.12 -35.77
C SER A 226 11.74 27.67 -35.61
N GLU A 227 12.33 27.83 -34.42
CA GLU A 227 13.69 27.37 -34.09
C GLU A 227 13.85 25.83 -34.14
N LEU A 228 12.77 25.07 -33.98
CA LEU A 228 12.78 23.60 -34.04
C LEU A 228 12.76 23.07 -35.48
N GLY A 229 12.45 23.91 -36.47
CA GLY A 229 12.40 23.50 -37.88
C GLY A 229 11.35 22.43 -38.19
N MET A 230 10.24 22.40 -37.45
CA MET A 230 9.18 21.41 -37.66
C MET A 230 8.44 21.67 -38.98
N VAL A 231 8.28 20.62 -39.80
CA VAL A 231 7.60 20.69 -41.09
C VAL A 231 6.49 19.65 -41.12
N THR A 232 5.29 20.06 -41.55
CA THR A 232 4.17 19.15 -41.76
C THR A 232 4.45 18.19 -42.93
N THR A 233 3.72 17.08 -43.04
CA THR A 233 3.87 16.15 -44.19
C THR A 233 3.60 16.82 -45.55
N GLY A 234 2.93 17.97 -45.56
CA GLY A 234 2.70 18.80 -46.76
C GLY A 234 3.77 19.86 -47.03
N GLY A 235 4.92 19.83 -46.34
CA GLY A 235 6.04 20.75 -46.59
C GLY A 235 5.87 22.16 -46.00
N LYS A 236 4.77 22.44 -45.29
CA LYS A 236 4.56 23.73 -44.59
C LYS A 236 5.31 23.73 -43.26
N VAL A 237 6.07 24.79 -43.02
CA VAL A 237 6.79 25.02 -41.75
C VAL A 237 5.78 25.36 -40.64
N VAL A 238 5.90 24.68 -39.51
CA VAL A 238 5.08 24.93 -38.30
C VAL A 238 5.77 26.02 -37.49
N PHE A 239 5.08 27.12 -37.23
CA PHE A 239 5.62 28.24 -36.44
C PHE A 239 5.04 28.31 -35.02
N GLY A 240 3.88 27.69 -34.77
CA GLY A 240 3.22 27.69 -33.46
C GLY A 240 2.85 26.28 -33.02
N LYS A 241 3.11 25.94 -31.75
CA LYS A 241 2.64 24.69 -31.12
C LYS A 241 2.17 24.96 -29.70
N TYR A 242 1.23 24.17 -29.22
CA TYR A 242 0.81 24.23 -27.83
C TYR A 242 1.85 23.58 -26.92
N ALA A 243 2.07 24.18 -25.76
CA ALA A 243 2.90 23.67 -24.69
C ALA A 243 2.16 23.82 -23.35
N GLN A 244 2.40 22.89 -22.42
CA GLN A 244 1.80 22.93 -21.10
C GLN A 244 2.83 23.32 -20.04
N ILE A 245 2.52 24.32 -19.21
CA ILE A 245 3.37 24.75 -18.10
C ILE A 245 3.40 23.68 -17.01
N THR A 246 4.58 23.28 -16.55
CA THR A 246 4.76 22.19 -15.58
C THR A 246 5.10 22.65 -14.16
N ASN A 247 5.72 23.83 -14.02
CA ASN A 247 6.10 24.39 -12.72
C ASN A 247 5.10 25.48 -12.24
N ASN A 248 5.39 26.07 -11.08
CA ASN A 248 4.69 27.24 -10.54
C ASN A 248 5.59 28.48 -10.73
N PRO A 249 5.41 29.27 -11.81
CA PRO A 249 6.35 30.33 -12.17
C PRO A 249 6.53 31.42 -11.11
N GLU A 250 5.56 31.59 -10.22
CA GLU A 250 5.61 32.56 -9.11
C GLU A 250 6.69 32.27 -8.06
N ASN A 251 7.12 31.01 -7.91
CA ASN A 251 8.12 30.61 -6.92
C ASN A 251 9.55 30.66 -7.48
N ASP A 252 9.70 30.37 -8.77
CA ASP A 252 10.99 30.12 -9.41
C ASP A 252 11.46 31.27 -10.32
N GLY A 253 10.53 32.13 -10.77
CA GLY A 253 10.82 33.15 -11.78
C GLY A 253 11.09 32.59 -13.19
N CYS A 254 10.90 31.29 -13.40
CA CYS A 254 11.03 30.61 -14.70
C CYS A 254 9.68 30.03 -15.13
N ILE A 255 9.39 30.06 -16.43
CA ILE A 255 8.24 29.34 -17.01
C ILE A 255 8.78 28.11 -17.70
N ASN A 256 8.62 26.94 -17.08
CA ASN A 256 9.00 25.67 -17.66
C ASN A 256 7.75 25.00 -18.24
N ALA A 257 7.84 24.59 -19.50
CA ALA A 257 6.73 23.98 -20.23
C ALA A 257 7.20 22.76 -21.03
N VAL A 258 6.27 21.87 -21.34
CA VAL A 258 6.51 20.66 -22.12
C VAL A 258 5.66 20.70 -23.39
N LEU A 259 6.26 20.35 -24.54
CA LEU A 259 5.51 20.11 -25.76
C LEU A 259 4.81 18.74 -25.66
N PRO A 260 3.48 18.67 -25.74
CA PRO A 260 2.78 17.41 -25.88
C PRO A 260 3.10 16.77 -27.24
N ASN A 261 3.23 15.45 -27.24
CA ASN A 261 3.49 14.67 -28.45
C ASN A 261 2.24 14.67 -29.34
N ASP A 262 2.35 15.28 -30.53
CA ASP A 262 1.35 15.42 -31.60
C ASP A 262 -0.12 15.19 -31.22
N VAL A 263 -0.64 16.17 -30.48
CA VAL A 263 -2.08 16.39 -30.27
C VAL A 263 -2.49 17.62 -31.08
N ASP A 264 -3.33 17.43 -32.10
CA ASP A 264 -4.11 18.53 -32.67
C ASP A 264 -5.16 18.94 -31.63
N MET A 265 -4.85 19.96 -30.84
CA MET A 265 -5.72 20.49 -29.76
C MET A 265 -6.89 21.35 -30.29
N THR A 266 -7.31 21.17 -31.54
CA THR A 266 -8.38 21.97 -32.17
C THR A 266 -9.78 21.47 -31.85
N ASN A 267 -9.93 20.23 -31.35
CA ASN A 267 -11.24 19.64 -31.05
C ASN A 267 -11.42 19.45 -29.53
N ALA A 268 -11.40 20.57 -28.80
CA ALA A 268 -11.85 20.63 -27.40
C ALA A 268 -13.26 21.22 -27.31
N GLU A 269 -14.15 20.81 -28.21
CA GLU A 269 -15.60 20.98 -28.09
C GLU A 269 -16.18 19.62 -27.71
N GLY A 270 -16.60 19.51 -26.46
CA GLY A 270 -16.96 18.27 -25.79
C GLY A 270 -16.28 18.27 -24.43
N GLY A 271 -17.05 18.50 -23.36
CA GLY A 271 -16.53 18.41 -22.00
C GLY A 271 -15.83 17.08 -21.83
N SER A 272 -14.51 17.12 -21.61
CA SER A 272 -13.73 15.91 -21.35
C SER A 272 -14.11 15.43 -19.96
N MET A 273 -14.98 14.42 -19.88
CA MET A 273 -15.09 13.57 -18.69
C MET A 273 -13.69 13.07 -18.35
N ASP A 274 -13.29 13.21 -17.09
CA ASP A 274 -12.00 12.74 -16.62
C ASP A 274 -11.90 11.21 -16.76
N ALA A 275 -10.69 10.64 -16.80
CA ALA A 275 -10.53 9.19 -16.88
C ALA A 275 -11.23 8.45 -15.71
N GLY A 276 -11.29 9.09 -14.53
CA GLY A 276 -12.12 8.64 -13.42
C GLY A 276 -13.61 8.70 -13.75
N ASP A 277 -14.11 9.81 -14.28
CA ASP A 277 -15.53 9.96 -14.66
C ASP A 277 -15.95 8.97 -15.76
N VAL A 278 -15.07 8.65 -16.70
CA VAL A 278 -15.30 7.63 -17.72
C VAL A 278 -15.32 6.23 -17.11
N ALA A 279 -14.42 5.93 -16.17
CA ALA A 279 -14.41 4.65 -15.47
C ALA A 279 -15.67 4.49 -14.59
N ILE A 280 -16.11 5.56 -13.92
CA ILE A 280 -17.37 5.60 -13.16
C ILE A 280 -18.54 5.33 -14.11
N LEU A 281 -18.66 6.09 -15.21
CA LEU A 281 -19.75 5.92 -16.16
C LEU A 281 -19.82 4.50 -16.73
N LEU A 282 -18.69 3.95 -17.17
CA LEU A 282 -18.62 2.59 -17.73
C LEU A 282 -18.87 1.52 -16.68
N GLY A 283 -18.37 1.72 -15.45
CA GLY A 283 -18.61 0.83 -14.31
C GLY A 283 -20.08 0.79 -13.91
N THR A 284 -20.73 1.95 -13.77
CA THR A 284 -22.16 2.07 -13.51
C THR A 284 -22.99 1.46 -14.64
N GLN A 285 -22.58 1.66 -15.90
CA GLN A 285 -23.23 1.03 -17.05
C GLN A 285 -23.13 -0.51 -17.00
N LEU A 286 -21.97 -1.05 -16.62
CA LEU A 286 -21.77 -2.49 -16.46
C LEU A 286 -22.67 -3.08 -15.37
N ILE A 287 -22.71 -2.44 -14.18
CA ILE A 287 -23.57 -2.86 -13.07
C ILE A 287 -25.04 -2.83 -13.50
N SER A 288 -25.47 -1.74 -14.12
CA SER A 288 -26.85 -1.59 -14.60
C SER A 288 -27.21 -2.62 -15.65
N ALA A 289 -26.30 -2.94 -16.59
CA ALA A 289 -26.54 -3.95 -17.61
C ALA A 289 -26.74 -5.34 -16.98
N ILE A 290 -25.90 -5.71 -16.01
CA ILE A 290 -26.01 -6.99 -15.29
C ILE A 290 -27.34 -7.06 -14.54
N LEU A 291 -27.68 -6.05 -13.73
CA LEU A 291 -28.93 -6.02 -12.95
C LEU A 291 -30.19 -6.08 -13.83
N ASN A 292 -30.13 -5.56 -15.06
CA ASN A 292 -31.22 -5.65 -16.03
C ASN A 292 -31.28 -7.00 -16.78
N GLY A 293 -30.45 -7.98 -16.41
CA GLY A 293 -30.45 -9.32 -16.99
C GLY A 293 -29.77 -9.41 -18.36
N ALA A 294 -28.75 -8.58 -18.62
CA ALA A 294 -27.96 -8.70 -19.85
C ALA A 294 -27.28 -10.08 -19.97
N SER A 295 -27.21 -10.61 -21.19
CA SER A 295 -26.53 -11.88 -21.45
C SER A 295 -25.02 -11.79 -21.19
N LEU A 296 -24.40 -12.93 -20.86
CA LEU A 296 -22.95 -13.03 -20.64
C LEU A 296 -22.13 -12.49 -21.82
N ASP A 297 -22.59 -12.65 -23.06
CA ASP A 297 -21.91 -12.14 -24.25
C ASP A 297 -21.94 -10.60 -24.31
N THR A 298 -23.04 -9.98 -23.89
CA THR A 298 -23.16 -8.52 -23.80
C THR A 298 -22.24 -7.96 -22.72
N VAL A 299 -22.16 -8.64 -21.57
CA VAL A 299 -21.25 -8.29 -20.47
C VAL A 299 -19.78 -8.42 -20.91
N LYS A 300 -19.44 -9.50 -21.64
CA LYS A 300 -18.12 -9.68 -22.25
C LYS A 300 -17.77 -8.54 -23.20
N GLU A 301 -18.70 -8.11 -24.05
CA GLU A 301 -18.48 -7.00 -24.98
C GLU A 301 -18.25 -5.67 -24.24
N LEU A 302 -19.04 -5.37 -23.21
CA LEU A 302 -18.88 -4.16 -22.39
C LEU A 302 -17.51 -4.09 -21.70
N VAL A 303 -16.99 -5.22 -21.22
CA VAL A 303 -15.69 -5.27 -20.54
C VAL A 303 -14.53 -5.29 -21.54
N GLN A 304 -14.56 -6.17 -22.55
CA GLN A 304 -13.43 -6.36 -23.48
C GLN A 304 -13.32 -5.26 -24.53
N THR A 305 -14.45 -4.80 -25.08
CA THR A 305 -14.49 -3.78 -26.14
C THR A 305 -14.75 -2.39 -25.55
N GLY A 306 -15.67 -2.31 -24.58
CA GLY A 306 -16.04 -1.06 -23.91
C GLY A 306 -15.04 -0.60 -22.85
N GLY A 307 -14.18 -1.49 -22.34
CA GLY A 307 -13.19 -1.17 -21.31
C GLY A 307 -13.78 -0.92 -19.92
N ALA A 308 -14.97 -1.47 -19.65
CA ALA A 308 -15.62 -1.31 -18.36
C ALA A 308 -14.81 -2.01 -17.22
N PRO A 309 -14.50 -1.31 -16.12
CA PRO A 309 -13.74 -1.87 -15.00
C PRO A 309 -14.57 -2.89 -14.19
N VAL A 310 -14.09 -4.13 -14.09
CA VAL A 310 -14.74 -5.20 -13.30
C VAL A 310 -14.53 -5.06 -11.79
N TRP A 311 -13.51 -4.31 -11.38
CA TRP A 311 -13.18 -3.99 -9.98
C TRP A 311 -13.94 -2.77 -9.45
N PHE A 312 -14.74 -2.11 -10.28
CA PHE A 312 -15.47 -0.90 -9.90
C PHE A 312 -16.54 -1.19 -8.85
N GLN A 313 -16.79 -0.21 -8.00
CA GLN A 313 -17.84 -0.24 -6.99
C GLN A 313 -18.54 1.11 -6.99
N ASP A 314 -19.87 1.08 -6.96
CA ASP A 314 -20.69 2.28 -6.98
C ASP A 314 -20.65 2.99 -5.61
N GLU A 315 -19.85 4.07 -5.50
CA GLU A 315 -19.72 4.85 -4.27
C GLU A 315 -20.92 5.76 -3.99
N GLU A 316 -21.69 6.17 -5.02
CA GLU A 316 -22.85 7.08 -4.86
C GLU A 316 -24.16 6.32 -4.60
N GLY A 317 -24.25 5.05 -5.03
CA GLY A 317 -25.41 4.17 -4.83
C GLY A 317 -25.29 3.24 -3.61
N GLU A 318 -25.64 1.97 -3.79
CA GLU A 318 -25.69 0.97 -2.70
C GLU A 318 -24.32 0.34 -2.36
N GLY A 319 -23.22 0.78 -2.98
CA GLY A 319 -21.92 0.11 -2.84
C GLY A 319 -21.83 -1.17 -3.67
N ILE A 320 -22.67 -1.34 -4.70
CA ILE A 320 -22.71 -2.56 -5.50
C ILE A 320 -21.51 -2.61 -6.45
N SER A 321 -20.87 -3.77 -6.54
CA SER A 321 -19.86 -4.08 -7.58
C SER A 321 -20.49 -4.94 -8.68
N PRO A 322 -19.84 -5.08 -9.87
CA PRO A 322 -20.30 -6.01 -10.90
C PRO A 322 -20.48 -7.45 -10.37
N LEU A 323 -19.69 -7.86 -9.37
CA LEU A 323 -19.82 -9.16 -8.74
C LEU A 323 -21.06 -9.27 -7.85
N HIS A 324 -21.40 -8.22 -7.08
CA HIS A 324 -22.67 -8.15 -6.35
C HIS A 324 -23.86 -8.19 -7.32
N ALA A 325 -23.80 -7.44 -8.42
CA ALA A 325 -24.85 -7.44 -9.43
C ALA A 325 -25.07 -8.83 -10.03
N ALA A 326 -23.99 -9.56 -10.34
CA ALA A 326 -24.09 -10.93 -10.84
C ALA A 326 -24.64 -11.92 -9.78
N ALA A 327 -24.31 -11.72 -8.50
CA ALA A 327 -24.87 -12.49 -7.39
C ALA A 327 -26.38 -12.22 -7.20
N TYR A 328 -26.85 -10.97 -7.36
CA TYR A 328 -28.29 -10.64 -7.34
C TYR A 328 -29.08 -11.33 -8.45
N VAL A 329 -28.46 -11.47 -9.64
CA VAL A 329 -29.08 -12.13 -10.80
C VAL A 329 -28.99 -13.66 -10.70
N ARG A 330 -28.17 -14.19 -9.78
CA ARG A 330 -27.97 -15.64 -9.55
C ARG A 330 -27.38 -16.36 -10.77
N ASP A 331 -26.44 -15.69 -11.44
CA ASP A 331 -25.76 -16.23 -12.62
C ASP A 331 -24.33 -16.68 -12.25
N ALA A 332 -24.18 -17.96 -11.92
CA ALA A 332 -22.90 -18.55 -11.53
C ALA A 332 -21.86 -18.54 -12.67
N GLU A 333 -22.29 -18.60 -13.94
CA GLU A 333 -21.37 -18.55 -15.10
C GLU A 333 -20.80 -17.14 -15.26
N MET A 334 -21.64 -16.12 -15.10
CA MET A 334 -21.22 -14.73 -15.10
C MET A 334 -20.28 -14.41 -13.95
N VAL A 335 -20.59 -14.88 -12.73
CA VAL A 335 -19.72 -14.72 -11.55
C VAL A 335 -18.36 -15.37 -11.79
N ARG A 336 -18.33 -16.61 -12.31
CA ARG A 336 -17.08 -17.31 -12.63
C ARG A 336 -16.24 -16.55 -13.66
N TRP A 337 -16.89 -16.00 -14.69
CA TRP A 337 -16.20 -15.23 -15.71
C TRP A 337 -15.67 -13.89 -15.18
N LEU A 338 -16.46 -13.14 -14.41
CA LEU A 338 -16.05 -11.87 -13.80
C LEU A 338 -14.84 -12.04 -12.88
N ILE A 339 -14.85 -13.07 -12.03
CA ILE A 339 -13.70 -13.42 -11.18
C ILE A 339 -12.48 -13.72 -12.04
N GLY A 340 -12.64 -14.47 -13.13
CA GLY A 340 -11.57 -14.75 -14.10
C GLY A 340 -11.04 -13.51 -14.85
N GLN A 341 -11.72 -12.37 -14.79
CA GLN A 341 -11.24 -11.08 -15.33
C GLN A 341 -10.67 -10.16 -14.24
N GLY A 342 -10.58 -10.61 -12.99
CA GLY A 342 -10.05 -9.83 -11.86
C GLY A 342 -11.10 -9.04 -11.09
N ALA A 343 -12.35 -9.52 -11.04
CA ALA A 343 -13.35 -8.97 -10.12
C ALA A 343 -12.99 -9.29 -8.66
N VAL A 344 -13.16 -8.30 -7.78
CA VAL A 344 -12.78 -8.38 -6.36
C VAL A 344 -13.82 -9.21 -5.59
N TRP A 345 -13.41 -10.37 -5.07
CA TRP A 345 -14.30 -11.32 -4.39
C TRP A 345 -14.69 -10.91 -2.96
N ASN A 346 -13.85 -10.11 -2.29
CA ASN A 346 -14.01 -9.69 -0.90
C ASN A 346 -14.50 -8.25 -0.74
N ALA A 347 -14.97 -7.61 -1.81
CA ALA A 347 -15.59 -6.29 -1.73
C ALA A 347 -16.90 -6.37 -0.95
N VAL A 348 -17.18 -5.36 -0.13
CA VAL A 348 -18.41 -5.25 0.67
C VAL A 348 -19.23 -4.04 0.24
N ASP A 349 -20.54 -4.20 0.16
CA ASP A 349 -21.49 -3.12 -0.12
C ASP A 349 -21.64 -2.15 1.08
N ASN A 350 -22.54 -1.15 0.95
CA ASN A 350 -22.79 -0.18 2.00
C ASN A 350 -23.44 -0.80 3.25
N LEU A 351 -24.03 -2.00 3.12
CA LEU A 351 -24.61 -2.79 4.20
C LEU A 351 -23.60 -3.80 4.80
N LYS A 352 -22.33 -3.75 4.39
CA LYS A 352 -21.23 -4.63 4.81
C LYS A 352 -21.38 -6.09 4.35
N ASN A 353 -22.21 -6.35 3.35
CA ASN A 353 -22.37 -7.66 2.74
C ASN A 353 -21.41 -7.82 1.56
N THR A 354 -20.79 -8.99 1.43
CA THR A 354 -20.06 -9.38 0.23
C THR A 354 -21.00 -9.94 -0.84
N ALA A 355 -20.53 -10.06 -2.07
CA ALA A 355 -21.26 -10.78 -3.12
C ALA A 355 -21.57 -12.25 -2.73
N GLY A 356 -20.74 -12.86 -1.88
CA GLY A 356 -21.01 -14.18 -1.32
C GLY A 356 -22.16 -14.17 -0.31
N ASP A 357 -22.23 -13.17 0.56
CA ASP A 357 -23.35 -13.01 1.51
C ASP A 357 -24.68 -12.77 0.78
N VAL A 358 -24.64 -12.00 -0.32
CA VAL A 358 -25.79 -11.84 -1.22
C VAL A 358 -26.24 -13.20 -1.78
N ALA A 359 -25.31 -14.03 -2.28
CA ALA A 359 -25.63 -15.36 -2.78
C ALA A 359 -26.22 -16.28 -1.68
N LEU A 360 -25.68 -16.22 -0.45
CA LEU A 360 -26.23 -16.95 0.70
C LEU A 360 -27.65 -16.52 1.03
N SER A 361 -27.95 -15.22 0.98
CA SER A 361 -29.30 -14.69 1.25
C SER A 361 -30.37 -15.23 0.28
N PHE A 362 -29.97 -15.56 -0.95
CA PHE A 362 -30.83 -16.20 -1.95
C PHE A 362 -30.81 -17.73 -1.90
N ASN A 363 -30.08 -18.33 -0.95
CA ASN A 363 -29.82 -19.76 -0.89
C ASN A 363 -29.22 -20.32 -2.20
N ASP A 364 -28.41 -19.51 -2.89
CA ASP A 364 -27.75 -19.87 -4.14
C ASP A 364 -26.35 -20.44 -3.87
N LEU A 365 -26.31 -21.73 -3.60
CA LEU A 365 -25.07 -22.44 -3.27
C LEU A 365 -24.08 -22.49 -4.46
N GLU A 366 -24.57 -22.51 -5.70
CA GLU A 366 -23.70 -22.59 -6.87
C GLU A 366 -22.89 -21.30 -7.04
N THR A 367 -23.56 -20.15 -6.98
CA THR A 367 -22.88 -18.86 -7.03
C THR A 367 -21.97 -18.66 -5.81
N TYR A 368 -22.45 -19.01 -4.62
CA TYR A 368 -21.67 -18.88 -3.38
C TYR A 368 -20.37 -19.70 -3.43
N THR A 369 -20.44 -20.96 -3.83
CA THR A 369 -19.25 -21.84 -3.91
C THR A 369 -18.21 -21.29 -4.88
N VAL A 370 -18.62 -20.72 -6.02
CA VAL A 370 -17.69 -20.08 -6.97
C VAL A 370 -16.94 -18.90 -6.34
N ILE A 371 -17.65 -18.04 -5.59
CA ILE A 371 -17.06 -16.88 -4.91
C ILE A 371 -16.14 -17.33 -3.76
N ARG A 372 -16.59 -18.26 -2.93
CA ARG A 372 -15.80 -18.85 -1.84
C ARG A 372 -14.52 -19.49 -2.36
N ASP A 373 -14.61 -20.32 -3.39
CA ASP A 373 -13.45 -21.00 -3.96
C ASP A 373 -12.46 -20.00 -4.60
N ALA A 374 -12.95 -18.85 -5.08
CA ALA A 374 -12.08 -17.76 -5.51
C ALA A 374 -11.30 -17.16 -4.34
N GLY A 375 -11.95 -16.95 -3.19
CA GLY A 375 -11.28 -16.52 -1.96
C GLY A 375 -10.23 -17.53 -1.48
N ILE A 376 -10.55 -18.82 -1.51
CA ILE A 376 -9.61 -19.90 -1.16
C ILE A 376 -8.39 -19.87 -2.10
N ARG A 377 -8.59 -19.79 -3.42
CA ARG A 377 -7.50 -19.70 -4.40
C ARG A 377 -6.63 -18.47 -4.20
N ALA A 378 -7.25 -17.31 -3.98
CA ALA A 378 -6.53 -16.05 -3.76
C ALA A 378 -5.66 -16.13 -2.49
N ALA A 379 -6.20 -16.69 -1.41
CA ALA A 379 -5.48 -16.83 -0.14
C ALA A 379 -4.32 -17.83 -0.23
N ILE A 380 -4.53 -19.01 -0.85
CA ILE A 380 -3.49 -20.03 -1.05
C ILE A 380 -2.29 -19.46 -1.81
N PHE A 381 -2.51 -18.56 -2.78
CA PHE A 381 -1.41 -17.94 -3.50
C PHE A 381 -0.74 -16.81 -2.71
N THR A 382 -1.52 -15.99 -2.01
CA THR A 382 -1.05 -14.77 -1.35
C THR A 382 -0.28 -15.06 -0.05
N ILE A 383 -0.74 -16.00 0.77
CA ILE A 383 -0.14 -16.33 2.08
C ILE A 383 1.33 -16.83 1.95
N PRO A 384 1.68 -17.80 1.07
CA PRO A 384 3.06 -18.22 0.89
C PRO A 384 3.97 -17.13 0.29
N LEU A 385 3.42 -16.24 -0.54
CA LEU A 385 4.18 -15.12 -1.11
C LEU A 385 4.65 -14.18 0.00
N ARG A 386 3.80 -13.94 1.02
CA ARG A 386 4.14 -13.13 2.20
C ARG A 386 5.25 -13.74 3.03
N LEU A 387 5.19 -15.04 3.30
CA LEU A 387 6.21 -15.77 4.05
C LEU A 387 7.61 -15.70 3.38
N ARG A 388 7.68 -15.62 2.04
CA ARG A 388 8.96 -15.57 1.30
C ARG A 388 9.61 -14.18 1.22
N VAL A 389 8.84 -13.10 1.38
CA VAL A 389 9.36 -11.74 1.17
C VAL A 389 9.91 -11.11 2.46
N GLY A 390 9.64 -11.69 3.64
CA GLY A 390 10.24 -11.23 4.91
C GLY A 390 9.90 -9.78 5.27
N SER A 391 8.79 -9.25 4.73
CA SER A 391 8.26 -7.94 5.08
C SER A 391 7.49 -8.03 6.39
N PRO A 392 7.55 -6.99 7.27
CA PRO A 392 6.78 -6.95 8.50
C PRO A 392 5.26 -6.98 8.21
N PRO A 393 4.45 -7.46 9.16
CA PRO A 393 3.02 -7.69 8.95
C PRO A 393 2.27 -6.36 8.86
N THR A 394 1.61 -6.08 7.72
CA THR A 394 0.53 -5.11 7.71
C THR A 394 -0.67 -5.63 6.90
N THR A 395 -1.85 -5.34 7.41
CA THR A 395 -3.17 -5.83 6.96
C THR A 395 -3.67 -5.18 5.66
N ALA A 396 -2.86 -4.32 5.03
CA ALA A 396 -3.20 -3.55 3.83
C ALA A 396 -2.96 -4.31 2.50
N ASP A 397 -2.18 -5.39 2.50
CA ASP A 397 -1.59 -5.93 1.27
C ASP A 397 -2.46 -6.96 0.52
N ASN A 398 -3.69 -7.24 0.98
CA ASN A 398 -4.60 -8.15 0.24
C ASN A 398 -5.04 -7.57 -1.11
N SER A 399 -4.99 -6.24 -1.28
CA SER A 399 -5.25 -5.58 -2.57
C SER A 399 -3.99 -5.43 -3.43
N GLN A 400 -2.80 -5.34 -2.81
CA GLN A 400 -1.55 -5.17 -3.55
C GLN A 400 -1.07 -6.45 -4.22
N ALA A 401 -1.31 -7.63 -3.63
CA ALA A 401 -0.90 -8.90 -4.22
C ALA A 401 -1.68 -9.23 -5.51
N GLU A 402 -2.99 -8.95 -5.57
CA GLU A 402 -3.79 -9.10 -6.79
C GLU A 402 -3.51 -8.00 -7.81
N LEU A 403 -3.23 -6.76 -7.35
CA LEU A 403 -2.73 -5.69 -8.22
C LEU A 403 -1.39 -6.11 -8.85
N LEU A 404 -0.47 -6.71 -8.08
CA LEU A 404 0.82 -7.20 -8.56
C LEU A 404 0.68 -8.37 -9.53
N LEU A 405 -0.25 -9.31 -9.28
CA LEU A 405 -0.47 -10.48 -10.14
C LEU A 405 -1.13 -10.07 -11.47
N GLY A 406 -2.10 -9.15 -11.44
CA GLY A 406 -2.66 -8.52 -12.64
C GLY A 406 -1.63 -7.67 -13.42
N LEU A 407 -0.68 -7.03 -12.73
CA LEU A 407 0.46 -6.33 -13.34
C LEU A 407 1.53 -7.28 -13.90
N LEU A 408 1.66 -8.49 -13.37
CA LEU A 408 2.65 -9.48 -13.80
C LEU A 408 2.14 -10.31 -14.99
N GLU A 409 0.83 -10.54 -15.10
CA GLU A 409 0.22 -11.22 -16.25
C GLU A 409 -0.05 -10.29 -17.45
N SER A 410 -0.23 -8.99 -17.21
CA SER A 410 -0.36 -8.00 -18.28
C SER A 410 0.99 -7.35 -18.62
N LYS A 411 1.72 -7.94 -19.58
CA LYS A 411 2.82 -7.24 -20.25
C LYS A 411 2.28 -5.94 -20.87
N ASN A 412 2.64 -4.81 -20.26
CA ASN A 412 2.45 -3.41 -20.65
C ASN A 412 1.26 -2.67 -20.01
N ARG A 413 1.43 -2.19 -18.77
CA ARG A 413 1.03 -0.83 -18.38
C ARG A 413 1.69 -0.39 -17.07
N ALA A 414 2.01 0.90 -16.97
CA ALA A 414 2.53 1.52 -15.76
C ALA A 414 1.40 1.75 -14.74
N PRO A 415 1.69 1.70 -13.42
CA PRO A 415 0.69 1.90 -12.38
C PRO A 415 0.17 3.34 -12.38
N ILE A 416 -1.15 3.50 -12.30
CA ILE A 416 -1.85 4.79 -12.19
C ILE A 416 -2.20 4.98 -10.71
N GLU A 417 -1.63 5.99 -10.08
CA GLU A 417 -2.04 6.47 -8.75
C GLU A 417 -3.28 7.37 -8.90
N THR A 418 -4.44 6.91 -8.42
CA THR A 418 -5.57 7.78 -8.04
C THR A 418 -6.35 7.13 -6.90
N PRO A 419 -6.95 7.92 -5.99
CA PRO A 419 -7.49 7.45 -4.72
C PRO A 419 -8.91 6.94 -4.95
N SER A 420 -9.15 5.68 -4.62
CA SER A 420 -10.48 5.07 -4.57
C SER A 420 -10.55 4.26 -3.30
N ASN A 421 -11.72 4.22 -2.66
CA ASN A 421 -11.97 3.47 -1.42
C ASN A 421 -11.95 1.94 -1.61
N LEU A 422 -10.93 1.41 -2.28
CA LEU A 422 -10.38 0.13 -1.85
C LEU A 422 -10.07 0.30 -0.37
N VAL A 423 -10.60 -0.57 0.47
CA VAL A 423 -10.21 -0.67 1.87
C VAL A 423 -8.74 -1.12 1.91
N LEU A 424 -7.83 -0.22 1.54
CA LEU A 424 -6.50 -0.11 2.08
C LEU A 424 -6.72 0.33 3.52
N LYS A 425 -7.11 -0.63 4.38
CA LYS A 425 -7.01 -0.43 5.82
C LYS A 425 -5.57 0.01 6.06
N GLN A 426 -5.42 1.25 6.53
CA GLN A 426 -4.15 1.79 6.99
C GLN A 426 -3.48 0.78 7.91
N ASP A 427 -2.15 0.72 7.86
CA ASP A 427 -1.34 -0.10 8.78
C ASP A 427 -1.86 0.11 10.21
N ASP A 428 -2.55 -0.90 10.75
CA ASP A 428 -3.13 -0.89 12.08
C ASP A 428 -2.05 -1.35 13.06
N ASP A 429 -1.26 -0.40 13.55
CA ASP A 429 -0.18 -0.65 14.51
C ASP A 429 -0.69 -0.80 15.96
N THR A 430 -2.02 -0.93 16.17
CA THR A 430 -2.59 -1.06 17.52
C THR A 430 -2.33 -2.46 18.11
N ALA A 431 -2.54 -2.60 19.42
CA ALA A 431 -2.42 -3.86 20.13
C ALA A 431 -3.38 -4.96 19.63
N ALA A 432 -4.37 -4.64 18.79
CA ALA A 432 -5.27 -5.61 18.19
C ALA A 432 -4.73 -6.26 16.91
N ALA A 433 -3.71 -5.65 16.28
CA ALA A 433 -3.18 -6.07 14.99
C ALA A 433 -1.65 -6.21 14.95
N SER A 434 -0.95 -5.83 16.03
CA SER A 434 0.50 -5.97 16.17
C SER A 434 0.87 -6.69 17.46
N THR A 435 1.51 -7.84 17.35
CA THR A 435 1.99 -8.65 18.48
C THR A 435 2.93 -7.86 19.39
N ASP A 436 3.82 -7.04 18.84
CA ASP A 436 4.75 -6.25 19.64
C ASP A 436 4.04 -5.12 20.39
N ALA A 437 3.03 -4.49 19.76
CA ALA A 437 2.19 -3.51 20.44
C ALA A 437 1.37 -4.17 21.56
N PHE A 438 0.80 -5.35 21.30
CA PHE A 438 0.06 -6.15 22.27
C PHE A 438 0.90 -6.49 23.50
N LEU A 439 2.12 -7.02 23.32
CA LEU A 439 3.01 -7.37 24.43
C LEU A 439 3.50 -6.17 25.25
N SER A 440 3.44 -4.98 24.67
CA SER A 440 3.75 -3.72 25.36
C SER A 440 2.53 -3.06 26.02
N SER A 441 1.33 -3.58 25.75
CA SER A 441 0.07 -3.03 26.23
C SER A 441 -0.23 -3.43 27.67
N LYS A 442 -1.30 -2.87 28.23
CA LYS A 442 -1.80 -3.27 29.55
C LYS A 442 -3.14 -3.95 29.42
N LEU A 443 -3.27 -5.11 30.05
CA LEU A 443 -4.51 -5.87 30.10
C LEU A 443 -5.33 -5.51 31.34
N ILE A 444 -6.64 -5.56 31.17
CA ILE A 444 -7.61 -5.31 32.24
C ILE A 444 -8.44 -6.58 32.40
N TYR A 445 -8.36 -7.17 33.60
CA TYR A 445 -9.21 -8.28 34.01
C TYR A 445 -10.40 -7.70 34.79
N THR A 446 -11.61 -7.94 34.28
CA THR A 446 -12.85 -7.48 34.91
C THR A 446 -13.90 -8.58 34.91
N THR A 447 -14.96 -8.35 35.66
CA THR A 447 -16.18 -9.17 35.63
C THR A 447 -17.33 -8.24 35.28
N ASP A 448 -18.14 -8.61 34.29
CA ASP A 448 -19.29 -7.80 33.89
C ASP A 448 -20.47 -7.93 34.88
N GLU A 449 -21.57 -7.23 34.57
CA GLU A 449 -22.78 -7.22 35.40
C GLU A 449 -23.45 -8.59 35.51
N TYR A 450 -23.15 -9.51 34.59
CA TYR A 450 -23.68 -10.87 34.50
C TYR A 450 -22.76 -11.91 35.14
N GLY A 451 -21.60 -11.50 35.67
CA GLY A 451 -20.65 -12.41 36.31
C GLY A 451 -19.66 -13.07 35.33
N GLN A 452 -19.63 -12.66 34.06
CA GLN A 452 -18.69 -13.15 33.06
C GLN A 452 -17.31 -12.53 33.29
N LYS A 453 -16.27 -13.36 33.32
CA LYS A 453 -14.88 -12.89 33.34
C LYS A 453 -14.47 -12.40 31.95
N ILE A 454 -13.82 -11.24 31.88
CA ILE A 454 -13.38 -10.62 30.63
C ILE A 454 -11.94 -10.13 30.79
N CYS A 455 -11.09 -10.46 29.82
CA CYS A 455 -9.75 -9.89 29.65
C CYS A 455 -9.76 -8.94 28.45
N MET A 456 -9.33 -7.69 28.65
CA MET A 456 -9.50 -6.61 27.68
C MET A 456 -8.21 -5.84 27.48
N VAL A 457 -7.99 -5.33 26.28
CA VAL A 457 -6.93 -4.37 25.96
C VAL A 457 -7.55 -3.05 25.51
N LYS A 458 -6.99 -1.93 26.00
CA LYS A 458 -7.38 -0.58 25.55
C LYS A 458 -6.51 -0.15 24.38
N VAL A 459 -7.14 0.19 23.26
CA VAL A 459 -6.45 0.71 22.08
C VAL A 459 -6.93 2.12 21.74
N PRO A 460 -6.04 3.00 21.25
CA PRO A 460 -6.46 4.30 20.75
C PRO A 460 -7.30 4.13 19.48
N LYS A 461 -8.45 4.80 19.43
CA LYS A 461 -9.37 4.82 18.28
C LYS A 461 -9.47 6.23 17.72
N LYS A 462 -9.27 6.36 16.40
CA LYS A 462 -9.52 7.61 15.68
C LYS A 462 -10.89 7.54 15.02
N THR A 463 -11.83 8.32 15.51
CA THR A 463 -13.18 8.40 14.95
C THR A 463 -13.31 9.65 14.10
N ILE A 464 -13.77 9.51 12.87
CA ILE A 464 -14.11 10.68 12.04
C ILE A 464 -15.53 11.09 12.38
N VAL A 465 -15.70 12.26 12.97
CA VAL A 465 -16.99 12.84 13.35
C VAL A 465 -17.26 14.04 12.45
N PHE A 466 -18.45 14.09 11.87
CA PHE A 466 -18.89 15.22 11.05
C PHE A 466 -19.62 16.22 11.94
N THR A 467 -19.13 17.46 12.01
CA THR A 467 -19.61 18.47 12.97
C THR A 467 -20.97 19.10 12.63
N GLY A 468 -21.67 18.60 11.61
CA GLY A 468 -22.96 19.13 11.16
C GLY A 468 -24.11 18.21 11.55
N GLU A 469 -25.27 18.79 11.90
CA GLU A 469 -26.48 18.06 12.33
C GLU A 469 -27.00 17.02 11.29
N ASN A 470 -26.53 17.10 10.03
CA ASN A 470 -26.90 16.20 8.92
C ASN A 470 -25.68 15.59 8.18
N GLY A 471 -24.49 15.55 8.79
CA GLY A 471 -23.29 14.98 8.14
C GLY A 471 -22.60 15.87 7.09
N GLU A 472 -23.03 17.12 6.94
CA GLU A 472 -22.46 18.10 5.97
C GLU A 472 -21.26 18.91 6.53
N GLY A 473 -20.86 18.67 7.78
CA GLY A 473 -19.72 19.36 8.41
C GLY A 473 -18.36 18.88 7.90
N GLU A 474 -17.29 19.65 8.15
CA GLU A 474 -15.95 19.14 7.87
C GLU A 474 -15.65 17.91 8.76
N PRO A 475 -15.00 16.86 8.22
CA PRO A 475 -14.61 15.70 9.01
C PRO A 475 -13.57 16.11 10.05
N VAL A 476 -13.91 15.98 11.33
CA VAL A 476 -13.00 16.16 12.45
C VAL A 476 -12.59 14.78 12.95
N VAL A 477 -11.29 14.56 13.10
CA VAL A 477 -10.77 13.34 13.73
C VAL A 477 -10.81 13.55 15.24
N GLU A 478 -11.67 12.81 15.93
CA GLU A 478 -11.67 12.72 17.38
C GLU A 478 -10.80 11.54 17.83
N ASP A 479 -9.87 11.84 18.75
CA ASP A 479 -9.07 10.83 19.43
C ASP A 479 -9.89 10.27 20.61
N GLY A 480 -10.18 8.97 20.57
CA GLY A 480 -10.86 8.21 21.63
C GLY A 480 -10.09 6.95 22.01
N GLU A 481 -10.65 6.17 22.92
CA GLU A 481 -10.17 4.84 23.29
C GLU A 481 -11.26 3.82 22.97
N GLU A 482 -10.86 2.64 22.48
CA GLU A 482 -11.72 1.48 22.28
C GLU A 482 -11.21 0.32 23.12
N GLU A 483 -12.16 -0.43 23.68
CA GLU A 483 -11.89 -1.62 24.45
C GLU A 483 -12.11 -2.86 23.59
N ILE A 484 -11.09 -3.73 23.54
CA ILE A 484 -11.11 -4.94 22.73
C ILE A 484 -10.92 -6.14 23.66
N GLY A 485 -11.89 -7.07 23.63
CA GLY A 485 -11.80 -8.35 24.31
C GLY A 485 -10.66 -9.19 23.74
N VAL A 486 -9.71 -9.54 24.60
CA VAL A 486 -8.63 -10.49 24.32
C VAL A 486 -9.12 -11.92 24.52
N MET A 487 -9.91 -12.12 25.59
CA MET A 487 -10.54 -13.39 25.94
C MET A 487 -11.80 -13.10 26.76
N MET A 488 -12.90 -13.80 26.49
CA MET A 488 -14.18 -13.55 27.14
C MET A 488 -14.85 -14.85 27.64
N GLY A 489 -15.52 -14.80 28.79
CA GLY A 489 -16.14 -15.97 29.40
C GLY A 489 -17.26 -16.65 28.59
N TRP A 490 -17.91 -15.96 27.64
CA TRP A 490 -18.93 -16.56 26.77
C TRP A 490 -18.38 -17.74 25.94
N GLU A 491 -17.07 -17.78 25.70
CA GLU A 491 -16.39 -18.85 24.97
C GLU A 491 -16.30 -20.17 25.75
N GLN A 492 -16.70 -20.19 27.02
CA GLN A 492 -16.59 -21.36 27.89
C GLN A 492 -17.22 -22.62 27.28
N GLY A 493 -18.42 -22.52 26.66
CA GLY A 493 -19.07 -23.66 26.01
C GLY A 493 -18.27 -24.23 24.84
N ILE A 494 -17.53 -23.37 24.11
CA ILE A 494 -16.62 -23.78 23.03
C ILE A 494 -15.44 -24.55 23.62
N MET A 495 -14.83 -24.01 24.68
CA MET A 495 -13.67 -24.63 25.34
C MET A 495 -14.02 -25.98 25.99
N GLU A 496 -15.20 -26.10 26.60
CA GLU A 496 -15.71 -27.36 27.17
C GLU A 496 -15.83 -28.46 26.10
N GLU A 497 -16.45 -28.14 24.96
CA GLU A 497 -16.58 -29.08 23.86
C GLU A 497 -15.23 -29.42 23.21
N THR A 498 -14.31 -28.45 23.17
CA THR A 498 -12.94 -28.62 22.67
C THR A 498 -12.16 -29.62 23.51
N VAL A 499 -12.11 -29.44 24.83
CA VAL A 499 -11.43 -30.37 25.75
C VAL A 499 -12.06 -31.75 25.70
N ARG A 500 -13.40 -31.83 25.68
CA ARG A 500 -14.12 -33.11 25.55
C ARG A 500 -13.68 -33.87 24.30
N ARG A 501 -13.52 -33.19 23.17
CA ARG A 501 -13.15 -33.82 21.89
C ARG A 501 -11.66 -34.11 21.78
N LEU A 502 -10.79 -33.24 22.27
CA LEU A 502 -9.35 -33.47 22.32
C LEU A 502 -9.02 -34.70 23.18
N THR A 503 -9.72 -34.93 24.27
CA THR A 503 -9.42 -36.04 25.18
C THR A 503 -10.15 -37.35 24.85
N LYS A 504 -11.20 -37.30 24.03
CA LYS A 504 -12.10 -38.46 23.78
C LYS A 504 -11.36 -39.66 23.17
N GLY A 505 -11.10 -40.70 23.95
CA GLY A 505 -10.46 -41.94 23.45
C GLY A 505 -8.93 -41.88 23.41
N LEU A 506 -8.33 -40.88 24.04
CA LEU A 506 -6.93 -40.92 24.47
C LEU A 506 -6.80 -41.70 25.79
N PRO A 507 -5.59 -42.15 26.17
CA PRO A 507 -5.35 -42.79 27.46
C PRO A 507 -5.77 -41.89 28.63
N GLU A 508 -6.44 -42.47 29.63
CA GLU A 508 -6.84 -41.73 30.83
C GLU A 508 -5.64 -41.38 31.72
N GLU A 509 -4.56 -42.18 31.69
CA GLU A 509 -3.33 -41.93 32.46
C GLU A 509 -2.18 -41.55 31.52
N GLY A 510 -1.28 -40.69 32.00
CA GLY A 510 -0.06 -40.33 31.26
C GLY A 510 -0.21 -39.23 30.22
N LEU A 511 -1.39 -38.58 30.14
CA LEU A 511 -1.68 -37.57 29.12
C LEU A 511 -0.71 -36.38 29.20
N THR A 512 -0.16 -36.01 28.04
CA THR A 512 0.70 -34.83 27.87
C THR A 512 -0.02 -33.76 27.06
N VAL A 513 -0.11 -32.55 27.61
CA VAL A 513 -0.88 -31.43 27.03
C VAL A 513 0.02 -30.22 26.82
N LEU A 514 -0.06 -29.61 25.65
CA LEU A 514 0.54 -28.31 25.33
C LEU A 514 -0.57 -27.32 25.00
N ASN A 515 -0.60 -26.19 25.72
CA ASN A 515 -1.40 -25.03 25.39
C ASN A 515 -0.49 -23.84 25.01
N VAL A 516 -0.84 -23.13 23.94
CA VAL A 516 -0.17 -21.90 23.46
C VAL A 516 -1.15 -20.74 23.52
N GLY A 517 -0.98 -19.87 24.51
CA GLY A 517 -1.90 -18.78 24.85
C GLY A 517 -2.79 -19.13 26.04
N PHE A 518 -2.59 -18.46 27.17
CA PHE A 518 -3.34 -18.73 28.40
C PHE A 518 -4.64 -17.93 28.49
N GLY A 519 -4.62 -16.64 28.13
CA GLY A 519 -5.79 -15.77 28.18
C GLY A 519 -6.41 -15.63 29.58
N LEU A 520 -7.60 -16.19 29.77
CA LEU A 520 -8.32 -16.31 31.06
C LEU A 520 -8.10 -17.67 31.76
N GLY A 521 -7.31 -18.57 31.16
CA GLY A 521 -7.06 -19.91 31.68
C GLY A 521 -8.25 -20.86 31.62
N ILE A 522 -9.26 -20.57 30.78
CA ILE A 522 -10.49 -21.37 30.71
C ILE A 522 -10.17 -22.80 30.25
N ILE A 523 -9.48 -22.94 29.12
CA ILE A 523 -9.15 -24.26 28.58
C ILE A 523 -8.17 -25.02 29.48
N ASP A 524 -7.17 -24.33 30.05
CA ASP A 524 -6.23 -24.94 30.98
C ASP A 524 -6.94 -25.45 32.24
N THR A 525 -7.89 -24.66 32.75
CA THR A 525 -8.71 -25.05 33.90
C THR A 525 -9.49 -26.32 33.60
N LEU A 526 -10.09 -26.42 32.40
CA LEU A 526 -10.82 -27.61 31.97
C LEU A 526 -9.93 -28.85 31.86
N PHE A 527 -8.69 -28.72 31.39
CA PHE A 527 -7.72 -29.84 31.40
C PHE A 527 -7.36 -30.29 32.82
N GLU A 528 -7.21 -29.36 33.76
CA GLU A 528 -6.92 -29.68 35.18
C GLU A 528 -8.12 -30.25 35.94
N PHE A 529 -9.34 -30.11 35.41
CA PHE A 529 -10.58 -30.70 35.96
C PHE A 529 -10.96 -32.04 35.33
N LEU A 530 -10.12 -32.61 34.47
CA LEU A 530 -10.33 -33.96 33.95
C LEU A 530 -10.36 -34.99 35.09
N PRO A 531 -11.08 -36.13 34.91
CA PRO A 531 -11.16 -37.18 35.94
C PRO A 531 -9.79 -37.70 36.39
N THR A 532 -8.82 -37.73 35.47
CA THR A 532 -7.42 -38.03 35.73
C THR A 532 -6.59 -36.83 35.29
N LEU A 533 -5.72 -36.35 36.18
CA LEU A 533 -4.85 -35.22 35.90
C LEU A 533 -3.86 -35.56 34.77
N PRO A 534 -3.59 -34.63 33.83
CA PRO A 534 -2.50 -34.78 32.89
C PRO A 534 -1.19 -35.03 33.62
N ALA A 535 -0.37 -35.96 33.12
CA ALA A 535 0.95 -36.22 33.67
C ALA A 535 1.87 -35.01 33.47
N GLN A 536 1.67 -34.27 32.38
CA GLN A 536 2.36 -33.03 32.09
C GLN A 536 1.46 -32.07 31.33
N HIS A 537 1.42 -30.83 31.78
CA HIS A 537 0.67 -29.74 31.16
C HIS A 537 1.61 -28.54 30.95
N VAL A 538 1.97 -28.27 29.71
CA VAL A 538 2.88 -27.19 29.33
C VAL A 538 2.07 -26.02 28.79
N ILE A 539 2.29 -24.82 29.33
CA ILE A 539 1.58 -23.60 28.91
C ILE A 539 2.61 -22.58 28.45
N ILE A 540 2.48 -22.08 27.21
CA ILE A 540 3.31 -21.01 26.67
C ILE A 540 2.54 -19.68 26.75
N GLU A 541 3.12 -18.68 27.40
CA GLU A 541 2.50 -17.36 27.53
C GLU A 541 3.56 -16.24 27.49
N PRO A 542 3.46 -15.30 26.52
CA PRO A 542 4.41 -14.19 26.41
C PRO A 542 4.01 -12.92 27.18
N HIS A 543 2.72 -12.68 27.46
CA HIS A 543 2.25 -11.38 27.92
C HIS A 543 2.49 -11.17 29.45
N PRO A 544 3.19 -10.11 29.87
CA PRO A 544 3.54 -9.89 31.28
C PRO A 544 2.35 -9.86 32.25
N ASP A 545 1.25 -9.19 31.88
CA ASP A 545 0.05 -9.11 32.74
C ASP A 545 -0.68 -10.47 32.87
N VAL A 546 -0.67 -11.29 31.83
CA VAL A 546 -1.23 -12.66 31.88
C VAL A 546 -0.38 -13.53 32.80
N LEU A 547 0.95 -13.47 32.65
CA LEU A 547 1.88 -14.15 33.54
C LEU A 547 1.75 -13.70 35.01
N ALA A 548 1.45 -12.43 35.25
CA ALA A 548 1.15 -11.93 36.60
C ALA A 548 -0.16 -12.48 37.14
N HIS A 549 -1.20 -12.57 36.30
CA HIS A 549 -2.49 -13.18 36.64
C HIS A 549 -2.35 -14.67 36.96
N MET A 550 -1.61 -15.43 36.15
CA MET A 550 -1.29 -16.84 36.40
C MET A 550 -0.60 -17.06 37.75
N ARG A 551 0.34 -16.17 38.12
CA ARG A 551 1.00 -16.23 39.45
C ARG A 551 0.02 -15.95 40.58
N ALA A 552 -0.88 -14.99 40.40
CA ALA A 552 -1.87 -14.65 41.42
C ALA A 552 -2.90 -15.77 41.65
N GLU A 553 -3.24 -16.53 40.61
CA GLU A 553 -4.15 -17.68 40.68
C GLU A 553 -3.47 -19.00 41.10
N GLY A 554 -2.15 -19.00 41.32
CA GLY A 554 -1.42 -20.17 41.81
C GLY A 554 -1.08 -21.22 40.75
N TRP A 555 -1.07 -20.86 39.45
CA TRP A 555 -0.73 -21.80 38.37
C TRP A 555 0.71 -22.31 38.43
N TYR A 556 1.62 -21.51 38.99
CA TYR A 556 3.03 -21.88 39.17
C TYR A 556 3.24 -22.90 40.29
N ASP A 557 2.26 -23.07 41.18
CA ASP A 557 2.36 -23.98 42.32
C ASP A 557 1.84 -25.40 41.98
N LYS A 558 1.24 -25.59 40.80
CA LYS A 558 0.72 -26.88 40.35
C LYS A 558 1.86 -27.81 39.91
N PRO A 559 1.98 -29.03 40.46
CA PRO A 559 3.16 -29.89 40.26
C PRO A 559 3.26 -30.49 38.85
N ASN A 560 2.15 -30.64 38.15
CA ASN A 560 2.07 -31.17 36.78
C ASN A 560 2.15 -30.08 35.70
N VAL A 561 2.11 -28.79 36.09
CA VAL A 561 2.10 -27.67 35.15
C VAL A 561 3.49 -27.08 34.99
N THR A 562 3.90 -26.84 33.74
CA THR A 562 5.15 -26.14 33.39
C THR A 562 4.84 -24.93 32.55
N ILE A 563 5.23 -23.74 33.02
CA ILE A 563 4.96 -22.48 32.33
C ILE A 563 6.22 -22.02 31.59
N LEU A 564 6.06 -21.72 30.31
CA LEU A 564 7.11 -21.21 29.43
C LEU A 564 6.84 -19.73 29.13
N GLU A 565 7.58 -18.85 29.82
CA GLU A 565 7.46 -17.39 29.70
C GLU A 565 8.16 -16.87 28.44
N GLY A 566 7.39 -16.62 27.38
CA GLY A 566 7.94 -16.15 26.11
C GLY A 566 7.05 -16.46 24.91
N LYS A 567 7.50 -16.05 23.71
CA LYS A 567 6.81 -16.32 22.46
C LYS A 567 7.01 -17.79 22.06
N TRP A 568 5.99 -18.43 21.49
CA TRP A 568 6.10 -19.82 21.04
C TRP A 568 7.18 -20.01 19.98
N GLN A 569 7.37 -19.01 19.11
CA GLN A 569 8.41 -18.98 18.07
C GLN A 569 9.80 -19.13 18.67
N ASP A 570 10.07 -18.54 19.84
CA ASP A 570 11.37 -18.62 20.51
C ASP A 570 11.62 -20.04 21.05
N PHE A 571 10.59 -20.70 21.57
CA PHE A 571 10.68 -22.06 22.13
C PHE A 571 10.75 -23.16 21.08
N ILE A 572 10.21 -22.91 19.89
CA ILE A 572 10.44 -23.76 18.72
C ILE A 572 11.87 -23.56 18.20
N ALA A 573 12.29 -22.31 17.99
CA ALA A 573 13.61 -22.00 17.44
C ALA A 573 14.78 -22.48 18.32
N ASN A 574 14.60 -22.52 19.65
CA ASN A 574 15.61 -23.02 20.57
C ASN A 574 15.51 -24.53 20.87
N GLY A 575 14.49 -25.22 20.32
CA GLY A 575 14.27 -26.65 20.48
C GLY A 575 13.76 -27.08 21.86
N LYS A 576 13.38 -26.15 22.74
CA LYS A 576 12.93 -26.47 24.11
C LYS A 576 11.67 -27.33 24.13
N LEU A 577 10.77 -27.17 23.17
CA LEU A 577 9.55 -27.99 23.09
C LEU A 577 9.84 -29.47 22.81
N LEU A 578 10.94 -29.77 22.10
CA LEU A 578 11.34 -31.15 21.81
C LEU A 578 11.87 -31.90 23.04
N GLU A 579 12.31 -31.19 24.08
CA GLU A 579 12.78 -31.79 25.34
C GLU A 579 11.66 -32.52 26.09
N PHE A 580 10.40 -32.20 25.81
CA PHE A 580 9.23 -32.80 26.44
C PHE A 580 8.80 -34.14 25.81
N GLY A 581 9.38 -34.53 24.67
CA GLY A 581 9.14 -35.83 24.06
C GLY A 581 7.84 -35.98 23.25
N GLY A 582 7.22 -34.85 22.90
CA GLY A 582 5.95 -34.78 22.15
C GLY A 582 4.72 -34.71 23.05
N PHE A 583 3.62 -34.23 22.50
CA PHE A 583 2.36 -33.98 23.20
C PHE A 583 1.20 -34.77 22.59
N ASP A 584 0.37 -35.37 23.43
CA ASP A 584 -0.85 -36.09 23.02
C ASP A 584 -1.96 -35.11 22.63
N VAL A 585 -1.97 -33.94 23.26
CA VAL A 585 -2.93 -32.86 22.98
C VAL A 585 -2.16 -31.55 22.79
N VAL A 586 -2.38 -30.89 21.66
CA VAL A 586 -1.87 -29.54 21.40
C VAL A 586 -3.04 -28.62 21.13
N TYR A 587 -3.11 -27.51 21.85
CA TYR A 587 -4.06 -26.43 21.63
C TYR A 587 -3.36 -25.10 21.44
N THR A 588 -3.85 -24.28 20.51
CA THR A 588 -3.35 -22.91 20.32
C THR A 588 -4.49 -21.91 20.16
N ASP A 589 -4.42 -20.85 20.94
CA ASP A 589 -5.36 -19.74 20.91
C ASP A 589 -4.62 -18.45 21.30
N THR A 590 -3.99 -17.83 20.31
CA THR A 590 -3.15 -16.64 20.49
C THR A 590 -3.90 -15.38 20.06
N PHE A 591 -3.57 -14.26 20.71
CA PHE A 591 -4.16 -12.96 20.38
C PHE A 591 -3.20 -12.09 19.55
N SER A 592 -3.76 -11.29 18.65
CA SER A 592 -3.01 -10.38 17.78
C SER A 592 -1.95 -11.07 16.89
N GLU A 593 -2.23 -12.30 16.47
CA GLU A 593 -1.48 -13.02 15.44
C GLU A 593 -2.37 -13.21 14.20
N ASP A 594 -1.78 -13.13 13.00
CA ASP A 594 -2.50 -13.30 11.74
C ASP A 594 -2.51 -14.78 11.29
N TYR A 595 -3.23 -15.06 10.20
CA TYR A 595 -3.27 -16.42 9.65
C TYR A 595 -1.89 -16.95 9.24
N ALA A 596 -0.94 -16.08 8.88
CA ALA A 596 0.40 -16.53 8.49
C ALA A 596 1.18 -17.08 9.69
N ALA A 597 1.00 -16.47 10.88
CA ALA A 597 1.54 -17.01 12.13
C ALA A 597 0.88 -18.35 12.51
N LEU A 598 -0.45 -18.46 12.40
CA LEU A 598 -1.16 -19.73 12.64
C LEU A 598 -0.68 -20.85 11.70
N ARG A 599 -0.49 -20.52 10.42
CA ARG A 599 0.06 -21.46 9.45
C ARG A 599 1.50 -21.85 9.78
N ALA A 600 2.34 -20.89 10.18
CA ALA A 600 3.71 -21.20 10.60
C ALA A 600 3.71 -22.16 11.80
N PHE A 601 2.75 -22.04 12.71
CA PHE A 601 2.57 -23.02 13.79
C PHE A 601 2.15 -24.39 13.27
N PHE A 602 1.27 -24.47 12.26
CA PHE A 602 0.90 -25.75 11.63
C PHE A 602 2.12 -26.51 11.09
N GLU A 603 3.06 -25.80 10.45
CA GLU A 603 4.27 -26.40 9.87
C GLU A 603 5.15 -27.12 10.94
N GLU A 604 5.00 -26.78 12.22
CA GLU A 604 5.76 -27.37 13.34
C GLU A 604 5.02 -28.51 14.06
N LEU A 605 3.72 -28.71 13.79
CA LEU A 605 2.89 -29.74 14.43
C LEU A 605 3.45 -31.17 14.32
N PRO A 606 4.01 -31.62 13.17
CA PRO A 606 4.53 -32.98 13.06
C PRO A 606 5.65 -33.30 14.07
N ASP A 607 6.42 -32.28 14.49
CA ASP A 607 7.49 -32.43 15.48
C ASP A 607 6.99 -32.30 16.93
N LEU A 608 5.82 -31.70 17.14
CA LEU A 608 5.21 -31.50 18.45
C LEU A 608 4.28 -32.65 18.88
N LEU A 609 3.64 -33.35 17.94
CA LEU A 609 2.68 -34.40 18.24
C LEU A 609 3.38 -35.71 18.64
N SER A 610 2.93 -36.34 19.73
CA SER A 610 3.53 -37.57 20.29
C SER A 610 3.38 -38.80 19.37
N GLY A 611 2.35 -38.82 18.52
CA GLY A 611 2.07 -39.96 17.64
C GLY A 611 0.73 -39.85 16.88
N PRO A 612 0.33 -40.90 16.15
CA PRO A 612 -0.83 -40.85 15.24
C PRO A 612 -2.17 -40.57 15.94
N ASP A 613 -2.28 -40.97 17.21
CA ASP A 613 -3.47 -40.75 18.03
C ASP A 613 -3.52 -39.34 18.64
N ALA A 614 -2.41 -38.59 18.61
CA ALA A 614 -2.32 -37.24 19.14
C ALA A 614 -3.23 -36.29 18.37
N ARG A 615 -3.73 -35.27 19.09
CA ARG A 615 -4.76 -34.37 18.58
C ARG A 615 -4.34 -32.92 18.70
N PHE A 616 -4.67 -32.19 17.65
CA PHE A 616 -4.46 -30.76 17.57
C PHE A 616 -5.79 -30.03 17.40
N SER A 617 -5.94 -28.89 18.07
CA SER A 617 -7.05 -27.97 17.84
C SER A 617 -6.59 -26.53 18.03
N PHE A 618 -7.36 -25.59 17.52
CA PHE A 618 -7.10 -24.16 17.64
C PHE A 618 -8.42 -23.39 17.68
N PHE A 619 -8.38 -22.15 18.18
CA PHE A 619 -9.53 -21.27 18.11
C PHE A 619 -9.76 -20.76 16.67
N ASN A 620 -10.83 -21.24 16.04
CA ASN A 620 -11.22 -20.83 14.69
C ASN A 620 -12.10 -19.58 14.74
N GLY A 621 -11.49 -18.41 14.97
CA GLY A 621 -12.17 -17.10 15.00
C GLY A 621 -11.90 -16.20 13.79
N LEU A 622 -10.93 -16.54 12.94
CA LEU A 622 -10.50 -15.67 11.85
C LEU A 622 -11.59 -15.48 10.80
N GLY A 623 -11.97 -14.21 10.57
CA GLY A 623 -13.01 -13.85 9.62
C GLY A 623 -14.44 -14.11 10.12
N ALA A 624 -14.65 -14.48 11.38
CA ALA A 624 -15.97 -14.83 11.93
C ALA A 624 -16.98 -13.67 12.06
N THR A 625 -16.62 -12.46 11.62
CA THR A 625 -17.56 -11.34 11.48
C THR A 625 -18.30 -11.35 10.14
N ASN A 626 -17.90 -12.22 9.20
CA ASN A 626 -18.51 -12.36 7.89
C ASN A 626 -18.55 -13.85 7.48
N ALA A 627 -19.71 -14.34 7.04
CA ALA A 627 -19.91 -15.77 6.76
C ALA A 627 -18.98 -16.29 5.65
N LEU A 628 -18.82 -15.52 4.56
CA LEU A 628 -17.93 -15.88 3.46
C LEU A 628 -16.46 -15.97 3.93
N PHE A 629 -15.97 -14.97 4.68
CA PHE A 629 -14.59 -14.97 5.16
C PHE A 629 -14.33 -16.12 6.13
N TYR A 630 -15.25 -16.35 7.06
CA TYR A 630 -15.16 -17.47 7.99
C TYR A 630 -15.06 -18.82 7.27
N ASP A 631 -15.90 -19.02 6.25
CA ASP A 631 -15.90 -20.23 5.44
C ASP A 631 -14.60 -20.40 4.65
N VAL A 632 -14.08 -19.31 4.08
CA VAL A 632 -12.79 -19.29 3.38
C VAL A 632 -11.64 -19.67 4.32
N TYR A 633 -11.51 -19.04 5.49
CA TYR A 633 -10.44 -19.39 6.45
C TYR A 633 -10.56 -20.80 7.01
N THR A 634 -11.79 -21.29 7.23
CA THR A 634 -12.06 -22.68 7.61
C THR A 634 -11.45 -23.64 6.57
N HIS A 635 -11.76 -23.46 5.28
CA HIS A 635 -11.25 -24.35 4.22
C HIS A 635 -9.73 -24.21 4.00
N ILE A 636 -9.17 -23.00 4.12
CA ILE A 636 -7.72 -22.81 4.00
C ILE A 636 -7.00 -23.53 5.14
N SER A 637 -7.51 -23.45 6.37
CA SER A 637 -6.94 -24.18 7.51
C SER A 637 -6.99 -25.69 7.33
N GLU A 638 -8.08 -26.23 6.81
CA GLU A 638 -8.20 -27.64 6.46
C GLU A 638 -7.17 -28.05 5.40
N LEU A 639 -7.01 -27.28 4.32
CA LEU A 639 -6.03 -27.57 3.28
C LEU A 639 -4.59 -27.48 3.78
N ASN A 640 -4.26 -26.47 4.60
CA ASN A 640 -2.90 -26.30 5.14
C ASN A 640 -2.53 -27.38 6.15
N LEU A 641 -3.49 -27.86 6.95
CA LEU A 641 -3.31 -29.02 7.82
C LEU A 641 -3.20 -30.32 7.01
N ALA A 642 -3.97 -30.47 5.93
CA ALA A 642 -3.85 -31.62 5.03
C ALA A 642 -2.48 -31.69 4.33
N ASP A 643 -1.91 -30.53 3.94
CA ASP A 643 -0.60 -30.43 3.28
C ASP A 643 0.56 -30.96 4.17
N ILE A 644 0.43 -30.84 5.50
CA ILE A 644 1.41 -31.37 6.47
C ILE A 644 1.06 -32.79 6.95
N GLY A 645 0.00 -33.39 6.40
CA GLY A 645 -0.41 -34.76 6.69
C GLY A 645 -1.37 -34.92 7.87
N LEU A 646 -2.10 -33.88 8.27
CA LEU A 646 -3.16 -33.96 9.26
C LEU A 646 -4.54 -33.89 8.60
N ASP A 647 -5.46 -34.79 8.98
CA ASP A 647 -6.87 -34.72 8.58
C ASP A 647 -7.67 -34.00 9.68
N VAL A 648 -8.53 -33.07 9.29
CA VAL A 648 -9.35 -32.26 10.21
C VAL A 648 -10.79 -32.76 10.23
N GLN A 649 -11.33 -32.95 11.44
CA GLN A 649 -12.75 -33.18 11.67
C GLN A 649 -13.39 -31.90 12.24
N TRP A 650 -14.35 -31.35 11.50
CA TRP A 650 -15.12 -30.19 11.93
C TRP A 650 -16.36 -30.60 12.70
N SER A 651 -16.74 -29.81 13.70
CA SER A 651 -18.01 -29.99 14.41
C SER A 651 -18.62 -28.65 14.77
N ASP A 652 -19.92 -28.55 14.60
CA ASP A 652 -20.68 -27.34 14.85
C ASP A 652 -21.02 -27.24 16.34
N VAL A 653 -20.63 -26.12 16.94
CA VAL A 653 -20.99 -25.72 18.30
C VAL A 653 -21.92 -24.51 18.18
N ASP A 654 -23.12 -24.64 18.73
CA ASP A 654 -24.06 -23.54 18.79
C ASP A 654 -23.54 -22.51 19.80
N VAL A 655 -23.33 -21.29 19.33
CA VAL A 655 -22.87 -20.15 20.14
C VAL A 655 -23.92 -19.03 20.15
N THR A 656 -25.15 -19.35 19.73
CA THR A 656 -26.30 -18.48 19.96
C THR A 656 -26.60 -18.50 21.46
N THR A 657 -26.38 -17.37 22.11
CA THR A 657 -26.83 -17.13 23.48
C THR A 657 -28.09 -16.27 23.42
N ASP A 658 -29.09 -16.58 24.26
CA ASP A 658 -30.37 -15.86 24.35
C ASP A 658 -30.25 -14.38 24.81
N GLU A 659 -29.05 -13.82 24.94
CA GLU A 659 -28.79 -12.50 25.53
C GLU A 659 -28.10 -11.55 24.54
N GLU A 660 -28.72 -10.39 24.31
CA GLU A 660 -28.29 -9.31 23.42
C GLU A 660 -26.96 -8.63 23.84
N GLU A 661 -26.32 -9.05 24.93
CA GLU A 661 -25.23 -8.31 25.60
C GLU A 661 -23.90 -9.09 25.82
N ARG A 662 -23.66 -10.23 25.12
CA ARG A 662 -22.40 -11.02 25.26
C ARG A 662 -21.08 -10.25 25.07
N TRP A 663 -21.15 -9.09 24.43
CA TRP A 663 -20.00 -8.24 24.10
C TRP A 663 -19.81 -7.05 25.06
N GLY A 664 -20.80 -6.71 25.89
CA GLY A 664 -20.76 -5.48 26.71
C GLY A 664 -20.39 -4.23 25.88
N GLN A 665 -19.31 -3.54 26.28
CA GLN A 665 -18.75 -2.38 25.55
C GLN A 665 -17.59 -2.75 24.60
N SER A 666 -17.26 -4.04 24.46
CA SER A 666 -16.16 -4.51 23.63
C SER A 666 -16.53 -4.53 22.14
N ARG A 667 -15.52 -4.36 21.29
CA ARG A 667 -15.63 -4.64 19.86
C ARG A 667 -16.01 -6.10 19.60
N GLU A 668 -16.97 -6.33 18.72
CA GLU A 668 -17.40 -7.65 18.28
C GLU A 668 -16.35 -8.30 17.35
N TYR A 669 -16.01 -9.57 17.61
CA TYR A 669 -15.11 -10.36 16.75
C TYR A 669 -15.74 -11.66 16.20
N PHE A 670 -16.93 -12.06 16.64
CA PHE A 670 -17.57 -13.31 16.19
C PHE A 670 -19.09 -13.16 16.02
N ASN A 671 -19.62 -12.97 14.81
CA ASN A 671 -21.05 -12.65 14.60
C ASN A 671 -21.88 -13.81 14.03
N LEU A 672 -21.30 -15.00 13.94
CA LEU A 672 -21.99 -16.18 13.40
C LEU A 672 -22.70 -16.96 14.51
N PRO A 673 -23.81 -17.65 14.18
CA PRO A 673 -24.56 -18.45 15.16
C PRO A 673 -23.83 -19.76 15.52
N ILE A 674 -22.93 -20.23 14.65
CA ILE A 674 -22.27 -21.52 14.78
C ILE A 674 -20.76 -21.30 14.77
N TYR A 675 -20.09 -21.86 15.78
CA TYR A 675 -18.65 -22.02 15.82
C TYR A 675 -18.26 -23.40 15.24
N ARG A 676 -17.41 -23.40 14.23
CA ARG A 676 -16.86 -24.63 13.63
C ARG A 676 -15.58 -25.00 14.36
N LEU A 677 -15.67 -26.04 15.18
CA LEU A 677 -14.60 -26.56 16.01
C LEU A 677 -13.72 -27.55 15.22
N PRO A 678 -12.42 -27.25 15.01
CA PRO A 678 -11.50 -28.16 14.33
C PRO A 678 -10.87 -29.16 15.31
N ILE A 679 -10.87 -30.45 14.96
CA ILE A 679 -10.01 -31.46 15.59
C ILE A 679 -9.17 -32.11 14.50
N ALA A 680 -7.86 -31.83 14.51
CA ALA A 680 -6.91 -32.40 13.58
C ALA A 680 -6.20 -33.61 14.20
N LYS A 681 -5.95 -34.64 13.39
CA LYS A 681 -5.16 -35.82 13.74
C LYS A 681 -4.25 -36.20 12.58
N MET A 682 -3.16 -36.91 12.84
CA MET A 682 -2.32 -37.39 11.75
C MET A 682 -3.10 -38.35 10.84
N LYS A 683 -2.84 -38.23 9.53
CA LYS A 683 -3.49 -39.05 8.52
C LYS A 683 -3.00 -40.49 8.59
N ASP A 684 -3.93 -41.42 8.66
CA ASP A 684 -3.63 -42.85 8.60
C ASP A 684 -3.04 -43.19 7.22
N MET A 685 -1.72 -43.45 7.13
CA MET A 685 -1.04 -43.84 5.89
C MET A 685 -1.40 -45.27 5.40
N MET A 686 -2.48 -45.86 5.90
CA MET A 686 -2.91 -47.26 5.65
C MET A 686 -4.30 -47.37 4.97
N ALA A 687 -4.83 -46.30 4.40
CA ALA A 687 -6.13 -46.30 3.69
C ALA A 687 -5.98 -46.05 2.18
#